data_AF-A0AAE3QKP7-F1
#
_entry.id   AF-A0AAE3QKP7-F1
#
_cell.length_a   1.000
_cell.length_b   1.000
_cell.length_c   1.000
_cell.angle_alpha   90.00
_cell.angle_beta   90.00
_cell.angle_gamma   90.00
#
_symmetry.space_group_name_H-M   'P 1'
#
loop_
_entity.id
_entity.type
_entity.pdbx_description
1 polymer ?
#
loop_
_entity_poly.entity_id
_entity_poly.type
_entity_poly.pdbx_seq_one_letter_code
_entity_poly.pdbx_strand_id
1 'polypeptide(L)'
;MAKTSEIEIQAQSVWKQLRFQHQLGHFVQLFFIAASCYLLVDLLERIFNLTTGFALPAFVSLAVVAFLSIRFNRYLQAEALIQYLNHQYSWLEFSAQLIPVTPEGVLPQLQRQRVLHTLINKKHEIKAWPDLRQITVVFVGIALIYSVWYVWFPKGYTSTAESGNIESTALPSVPKALTGKLPEVVSIRIEVTPPAYTHKSKWSAKDLSLEAPEQSGIQWDCQLSGAAEAFQVIWNGKDTMTVSTTEKNHYIWKYNLKSAVYYQFRYGIHDKWFLSPVYTLHAIDDQAPVITVQKPGPYTLVLYGQKPEVQVGLQLTDDYGLDRAHLIATVSRGSGESVKFREVELTFPDNITGSRTASLQKKLDFTSLKMEPGDELYFYAETWDQASPSQKSRTDTYFIQWEDTTSQKTSVMAGIALDNMPAYFRSQRQVIIDTEKLLAEKKGLDNQTFKTRSNDLGVDQKVLRLRYGQFLGEEFETSIGSDRHNHEEDEHEGEDEHDHDEHSEKEGSQEKTVEQLHSHDHGGNNSPTKFGELGDMLNGYAHRHDMEDVATFFDETMKSQLKAALAQMWEAELRLRTMRPAEALPYEYKALELIKSLQQKSRVYVEKVGFKPPPLKPAEKRLTGELEDIQSPHEVWDAHTITVVYPHLRQAVSVLEKMHNQSNYATTTPDRQILEKASGELASLILKQPGIRASTLNDLRKVIAGEKISPDTIRRMQWQLQRLLPIENKQPGLVGKRNEPELDNFVNELRK
;
A
#
# COMPACT_ATOMS: atom_id res chain seq x y z
N MET A 1 -45.11 9.83 -18.82
CA MET A 1 -44.97 9.76 -17.35
C MET A 1 -45.82 8.65 -16.70
N ALA A 2 -47.06 8.35 -17.16
CA ALA A 2 -47.88 7.29 -16.54
C ALA A 2 -47.37 5.84 -16.75
N LYS A 3 -46.76 5.53 -17.92
CA LYS A 3 -46.17 4.19 -18.19
C LYS A 3 -44.89 3.90 -17.39
N THR A 4 -44.09 4.93 -17.08
CA THR A 4 -42.84 4.80 -16.31
C THR A 4 -43.13 4.47 -14.84
N SER A 5 -44.19 5.03 -14.25
CA SER A 5 -44.60 4.70 -12.88
C SER A 5 -45.14 3.28 -12.74
N GLU A 6 -45.80 2.75 -13.77
CA GLU A 6 -46.37 1.39 -13.73
C GLU A 6 -45.28 0.30 -13.76
N ILE A 7 -44.24 0.49 -14.58
CA ILE A 7 -43.06 -0.39 -14.63
C ILE A 7 -42.30 -0.38 -13.30
N GLU A 8 -42.15 0.79 -12.67
CA GLU A 8 -41.48 0.90 -11.37
C GLU A 8 -42.25 0.16 -10.26
N ILE A 9 -43.58 0.29 -10.22
CA ILE A 9 -44.42 -0.40 -9.23
C ILE A 9 -44.34 -1.93 -9.42
N GLN A 10 -44.41 -2.40 -10.67
CA GLN A 10 -44.27 -3.82 -10.97
C GLN A 10 -42.87 -4.34 -10.61
N ALA A 11 -41.80 -3.63 -10.96
CA ALA A 11 -40.45 -4.05 -10.63
C ALA A 11 -40.19 -4.06 -9.10
N GLN A 12 -40.78 -3.11 -8.35
CA GLN A 12 -40.71 -3.12 -6.89
C GLN A 12 -41.45 -4.31 -6.27
N SER A 13 -42.59 -4.73 -6.83
CA SER A 13 -43.29 -5.93 -6.38
C SER A 13 -42.46 -7.21 -6.62
N VAL A 14 -41.82 -7.32 -7.79
CA VAL A 14 -40.93 -8.44 -8.13
C VAL A 14 -39.71 -8.45 -7.21
N TRP A 15 -39.12 -7.29 -6.94
CA TRP A 15 -38.01 -7.14 -6.00
C TRP A 15 -38.38 -7.59 -4.58
N LYS A 16 -39.53 -7.17 -4.06
CA LYS A 16 -40.04 -7.60 -2.74
C LYS A 16 -40.26 -9.12 -2.69
N GLN A 17 -40.79 -9.70 -3.75
CA GLN A 17 -41.02 -11.15 -3.85
C GLN A 17 -39.70 -11.93 -3.88
N LEU A 18 -38.72 -11.50 -4.67
CA LEU A 18 -37.40 -12.12 -4.74
C LEU A 18 -36.66 -12.04 -3.40
N ARG A 19 -36.75 -10.88 -2.73
CA ARG A 19 -36.18 -10.70 -1.39
C ARG A 19 -36.83 -11.63 -0.38
N PHE A 20 -38.16 -11.74 -0.38
CA PHE A 20 -38.86 -12.65 0.52
C PHE A 20 -38.47 -14.12 0.27
N GLN A 21 -38.38 -14.56 -0.99
CA GLN A 21 -37.96 -15.92 -1.34
C GLN A 21 -36.53 -16.22 -0.92
N HIS A 22 -35.61 -15.27 -1.12
CA HIS A 22 -34.22 -15.41 -0.70
C HIS A 22 -34.11 -15.51 0.82
N GLN A 23 -34.81 -14.65 1.56
CA GLN A 23 -34.84 -14.70 3.02
C GLN A 23 -35.44 -16.02 3.54
N LEU A 24 -36.57 -16.45 2.99
CA LEU A 24 -37.22 -17.72 3.34
C LEU A 24 -36.31 -18.93 3.09
N GLY A 25 -35.57 -18.92 1.97
CA GLY A 25 -34.62 -19.98 1.64
C GLY A 25 -33.51 -20.13 2.68
N HIS A 26 -32.93 -19.02 3.15
CA HIS A 26 -31.92 -19.05 4.21
C HIS A 26 -32.49 -19.46 5.57
N PHE A 27 -33.72 -19.08 5.90
CA PHE A 27 -34.41 -19.58 7.11
C PHE A 27 -34.59 -21.10 7.08
N VAL A 28 -34.98 -21.66 5.92
CA VAL A 28 -35.11 -23.11 5.74
C VAL A 28 -33.75 -23.80 5.89
N GLN A 29 -32.67 -23.22 5.36
CA GLN A 29 -31.31 -23.75 5.55
C GLN A 29 -30.90 -23.80 7.03
N LEU A 30 -31.13 -22.71 7.76
CA LEU A 30 -30.83 -22.62 9.19
C LEU A 30 -31.61 -23.68 9.99
N PHE A 31 -32.87 -23.90 9.64
CA PHE A 31 -33.69 -24.93 10.28
C PHE A 31 -33.10 -26.33 10.10
N PHE A 32 -32.71 -26.71 8.87
CA PHE A 32 -32.11 -28.03 8.62
C PHE A 32 -30.75 -28.21 9.30
N ILE A 33 -29.92 -27.17 9.36
CA ILE A 33 -28.64 -27.22 10.09
C ILE A 33 -28.88 -27.39 11.59
N ALA A 34 -29.82 -26.63 12.16
CA ALA A 34 -30.18 -26.72 13.57
C ALA A 34 -30.70 -28.12 13.94
N ALA A 35 -31.60 -28.66 13.11
CA ALA A 35 -32.14 -30.01 13.29
C ALA A 35 -31.04 -31.08 13.18
N SER A 36 -30.09 -30.92 12.25
CA SER A 36 -28.93 -31.82 12.11
C SER A 36 -28.03 -31.80 13.36
N CYS A 37 -27.70 -30.60 13.86
CA CYS A 37 -26.88 -30.44 15.07
C CYS A 37 -27.58 -31.01 16.30
N TYR A 38 -28.90 -30.81 16.43
CA TYR A 38 -29.68 -31.39 17.51
C TYR A 38 -29.58 -32.92 17.51
N LEU A 39 -29.84 -33.56 16.36
CA LEU A 39 -29.77 -35.02 16.23
C LEU A 39 -28.37 -35.56 16.52
N LEU A 40 -27.32 -34.84 16.10
CA LEU A 40 -25.93 -35.24 16.32
C LEU A 40 -25.54 -35.15 17.80
N VAL A 41 -25.89 -34.05 18.48
CA VAL A 41 -25.56 -33.88 19.90
C VAL A 41 -26.35 -34.87 20.76
N ASP A 42 -27.63 -35.09 20.47
CA ASP A 42 -28.43 -36.11 21.17
C ASP A 42 -27.84 -37.52 20.96
N LEU A 43 -27.36 -37.84 19.75
CA LEU A 43 -26.67 -39.09 19.48
C LEU A 43 -25.40 -39.24 20.32
N LEU A 44 -24.57 -38.18 20.41
CA LEU A 44 -23.33 -38.19 21.18
C LEU A 44 -23.61 -38.35 22.68
N GLU A 45 -24.59 -37.64 23.23
CA GLU A 45 -24.98 -37.80 24.64
C GLU A 45 -25.35 -39.23 24.98
N ARG A 46 -26.10 -39.88 24.10
CA ARG A 46 -26.50 -41.28 24.28
C ARG A 46 -25.34 -42.26 24.11
N ILE A 47 -24.38 -41.99 23.22
CA ILE A 47 -23.16 -42.81 23.07
C ILE A 47 -22.29 -42.72 24.34
N PHE A 48 -22.20 -41.55 24.96
CA PHE A 48 -21.35 -41.30 26.12
C PHE A 48 -22.07 -41.38 27.48
N ASN A 49 -23.35 -41.77 27.51
CA ASN A 49 -24.19 -41.87 28.71
C ASN A 49 -24.19 -40.59 29.58
N LEU A 50 -24.22 -39.42 28.95
CA LEU A 50 -24.31 -38.13 29.64
C LEU A 50 -25.75 -37.92 30.16
N THR A 51 -25.91 -37.56 31.43
CA THR A 51 -27.21 -37.46 32.13
C THR A 51 -27.96 -36.13 31.90
N THR A 52 -27.51 -35.34 30.94
CA THR A 52 -27.99 -33.98 30.67
C THR A 52 -29.38 -33.92 30.01
N GLY A 53 -29.85 -35.03 29.43
CA GLY A 53 -31.16 -35.11 28.78
C GLY A 53 -31.30 -34.12 27.61
N PHE A 54 -32.54 -33.85 27.17
CA PHE A 54 -32.81 -32.99 26.01
C PHE A 54 -32.33 -31.51 26.14
N ALA A 55 -31.85 -31.10 27.32
CA ALA A 55 -31.47 -29.72 27.60
C ALA A 55 -30.18 -29.27 26.88
N LEU A 56 -29.15 -30.12 26.84
CA LEU A 56 -27.89 -29.79 26.15
C LEU A 56 -28.03 -29.74 24.62
N PRO A 57 -28.66 -30.72 23.93
CA PRO A 57 -28.83 -30.65 22.49
C PRO A 57 -29.73 -29.47 22.09
N ALA A 58 -30.74 -29.15 22.90
CA ALA A 58 -31.55 -27.93 22.71
C ALA A 58 -30.72 -26.65 22.88
N PHE A 59 -29.85 -26.58 23.89
CA PHE A 59 -28.98 -25.42 24.10
C PHE A 59 -27.94 -25.25 22.98
N VAL A 60 -27.28 -26.33 22.56
CA VAL A 60 -26.27 -26.29 21.49
C VAL A 60 -26.92 -25.93 20.15
N SER A 61 -28.08 -26.51 19.82
CA SER A 61 -28.81 -26.12 18.60
C SER A 61 -29.26 -24.66 18.64
N LEU A 62 -29.75 -24.17 19.78
CA LEU A 62 -30.11 -22.76 19.96
C LEU A 62 -28.90 -21.83 19.83
N ALA A 63 -27.74 -22.21 20.38
CA ALA A 63 -26.50 -21.45 20.28
C ALA A 63 -25.96 -21.40 18.85
N VAL A 64 -26.03 -22.52 18.12
CA VAL A 64 -25.65 -22.60 16.70
C VAL A 64 -26.61 -21.75 15.85
N VAL A 65 -27.92 -21.81 16.11
CA VAL A 65 -28.91 -20.94 15.46
C VAL A 65 -28.61 -19.47 15.76
N ALA A 66 -28.37 -19.09 17.02
CA ALA A 66 -28.07 -17.70 17.38
C ALA A 66 -26.78 -17.20 16.71
N PHE A 67 -25.71 -18.00 16.72
CA PHE A 67 -24.44 -17.67 16.08
C PHE A 67 -24.58 -17.54 14.56
N LEU A 68 -25.27 -18.50 13.92
CA LEU A 68 -25.51 -18.45 12.48
C LEU A 68 -26.48 -17.32 12.13
N SER A 69 -27.52 -17.03 12.91
CA SER A 69 -28.41 -15.89 12.67
C SER A 69 -27.67 -14.56 12.69
N ILE A 70 -26.65 -14.38 13.56
CA ILE A 70 -25.80 -13.18 13.55
C ILE A 70 -24.98 -13.09 12.25
N ARG A 71 -24.44 -14.21 11.76
CA ARG A 71 -23.68 -14.27 10.51
C ARG A 71 -24.56 -14.13 9.26
N PHE A 72 -25.73 -14.77 9.27
CA PHE A 72 -26.73 -14.73 8.20
C PHE A 72 -27.52 -13.42 8.18
N ASN A 73 -27.48 -12.60 9.23
CA ASN A 73 -28.01 -11.25 9.21
C ASN A 73 -27.40 -10.40 8.06
N ARG A 74 -26.12 -10.63 7.73
CA ARG A 74 -25.48 -10.03 6.54
C ARG A 74 -26.06 -10.51 5.21
N TYR A 75 -26.55 -11.75 5.13
CA TYR A 75 -27.17 -12.32 3.92
C TYR A 75 -28.67 -12.02 3.78
N LEU A 76 -29.31 -11.58 4.88
CA LEU A 76 -30.69 -11.09 4.92
C LEU A 76 -30.80 -9.62 4.44
N GLN A 77 -29.66 -8.93 4.32
CA GLN A 77 -29.55 -7.57 3.80
C GLN A 77 -29.76 -7.52 2.28
N ALA A 78 -30.21 -6.37 1.78
CA ALA A 78 -30.51 -6.19 0.36
C ALA A 78 -29.25 -6.33 -0.51
N GLU A 79 -28.08 -5.95 0.01
CA GLU A 79 -26.79 -6.03 -0.68
C GLU A 79 -26.40 -7.46 -1.09
N ALA A 80 -26.71 -8.46 -0.25
CA ALA A 80 -26.38 -9.86 -0.55
C ALA A 80 -27.20 -10.40 -1.73
N LEU A 81 -28.48 -10.03 -1.81
CA LEU A 81 -29.32 -10.38 -2.96
C LEU A 81 -28.85 -9.67 -4.23
N ILE A 82 -28.42 -8.41 -4.12
CA ILE A 82 -27.87 -7.64 -5.25
C ILE A 82 -26.60 -8.29 -5.78
N GLN A 83 -25.69 -8.71 -4.90
CA GLN A 83 -24.47 -9.42 -5.27
C GLN A 83 -24.76 -10.78 -5.92
N TYR A 84 -25.69 -11.55 -5.34
CA TYR A 84 -26.14 -12.82 -5.92
C TYR A 84 -26.69 -12.63 -7.34
N LEU A 85 -27.58 -11.65 -7.52
CA LEU A 85 -28.18 -11.37 -8.83
C LEU A 85 -27.11 -10.96 -9.85
N ASN A 86 -26.18 -10.08 -9.47
CA ASN A 86 -25.09 -9.65 -10.35
C ASN A 86 -24.15 -10.79 -10.76
N HIS A 87 -23.89 -11.76 -9.86
CA HIS A 87 -22.99 -12.86 -10.14
C HIS A 87 -23.65 -13.98 -10.96
N GLN A 88 -24.93 -14.26 -10.70
CA GLN A 88 -25.66 -15.36 -11.33
C GLN A 88 -26.25 -14.97 -12.69
N TYR A 89 -26.56 -13.69 -12.91
CA TYR A 89 -27.25 -13.21 -14.11
C TYR A 89 -26.43 -12.15 -14.84
N SER A 90 -25.65 -12.59 -15.82
CA SER A 90 -24.78 -11.72 -16.65
C SER A 90 -25.56 -10.62 -17.40
N TRP A 91 -26.84 -10.83 -17.68
CA TRP A 91 -27.72 -9.85 -18.33
C TRP A 91 -28.07 -8.65 -17.45
N LEU A 92 -27.71 -8.65 -16.17
CA LEU A 92 -27.85 -7.48 -15.29
C LEU A 92 -26.66 -6.51 -15.41
N GLU A 93 -25.60 -6.85 -16.15
CA GLU A 93 -24.42 -5.98 -16.37
C GLU A 93 -23.89 -5.34 -15.07
N PHE A 94 -23.87 -6.10 -13.97
CA PHE A 94 -23.51 -5.65 -12.61
C PHE A 94 -24.35 -4.45 -12.06
N SER A 95 -25.47 -4.13 -12.68
CA SER A 95 -26.29 -2.95 -12.41
C SER A 95 -27.49 -3.22 -11.47
N ALA A 96 -27.55 -4.37 -10.79
CA ALA A 96 -28.67 -4.73 -9.89
C ALA A 96 -28.83 -3.76 -8.68
N GLN A 97 -27.80 -2.96 -8.40
CA GLN A 97 -27.82 -1.92 -7.35
C GLN A 97 -28.83 -0.80 -7.66
N LEU A 98 -29.21 -0.62 -8.94
CA LEU A 98 -30.16 0.41 -9.38
C LEU A 98 -31.63 -0.01 -9.21
N ILE A 99 -31.90 -1.27 -8.82
CA ILE A 99 -33.26 -1.79 -8.62
C ILE A 99 -33.94 -1.15 -7.40
N PRO A 100 -33.31 -1.10 -6.20
CA PRO A 100 -33.94 -0.51 -5.01
C PRO A 100 -33.85 1.02 -4.90
N VAL A 101 -33.02 1.71 -5.70
CA VAL A 101 -32.71 3.15 -5.54
C VAL A 101 -33.03 3.93 -6.82
N THR A 102 -33.47 5.18 -6.67
CA THR A 102 -33.62 6.16 -7.76
C THR A 102 -32.34 7.00 -7.88
N PRO A 103 -31.46 6.75 -8.87
CA PRO A 103 -30.20 7.49 -9.00
C PRO A 103 -30.41 8.89 -9.57
N GLU A 104 -29.54 9.82 -9.18
CA GLU A 104 -29.45 11.16 -9.77
C GLU A 104 -28.64 11.12 -11.08
N GLY A 105 -29.11 11.84 -12.11
CA GLY A 105 -28.45 11.94 -13.42
C GLY A 105 -29.12 11.12 -14.54
N VAL A 106 -28.98 11.59 -15.78
CA VAL A 106 -29.68 11.07 -16.96
C VAL A 106 -29.22 9.65 -17.34
N LEU A 107 -27.91 9.39 -17.30
CA LEU A 107 -27.34 8.10 -17.69
C LEU A 107 -27.68 6.97 -16.68
N PRO A 108 -27.54 7.16 -15.35
CA PRO A 108 -28.00 6.18 -14.36
C PRO A 108 -29.50 5.89 -14.43
N GLN A 109 -30.33 6.88 -14.75
CA GLN A 109 -31.78 6.69 -14.91
C GLN A 109 -32.12 5.82 -16.13
N LEU A 110 -31.40 6.00 -17.23
CA LEU A 110 -31.58 5.23 -18.46
C LEU A 110 -31.14 3.76 -18.28
N GLN A 111 -30.01 3.55 -17.59
CA GLN A 111 -29.54 2.20 -17.23
C GLN A 111 -30.51 1.52 -16.26
N ARG A 112 -31.03 2.25 -15.26
CA ARG A 112 -32.06 1.73 -14.35
C ARG A 112 -33.31 1.29 -15.12
N GLN A 113 -33.81 2.11 -16.04
CA GLN A 113 -35.00 1.77 -16.83
C GLN A 113 -34.80 0.49 -17.66
N ARG A 114 -33.62 0.32 -18.27
CA ARG A 114 -33.25 -0.90 -19.01
C ARG A 114 -33.21 -2.13 -18.09
N VAL A 115 -32.63 -2.00 -16.90
CA VAL A 115 -32.54 -3.08 -15.90
C VAL A 115 -33.92 -3.47 -15.38
N LEU A 116 -34.79 -2.51 -15.04
CA LEU A 116 -36.15 -2.79 -14.56
C LEU A 116 -37.00 -3.50 -15.63
N HIS A 117 -36.90 -3.06 -16.88
CA HIS A 117 -37.62 -3.69 -17.99
C HIS A 117 -37.14 -5.14 -18.22
N THR A 118 -35.82 -5.36 -18.15
CA THR A 118 -35.24 -6.70 -18.31
C THR A 118 -35.61 -7.61 -17.13
N LEU A 119 -35.65 -7.08 -15.91
CA LEU A 119 -36.04 -7.80 -14.69
C LEU A 119 -37.49 -8.32 -14.77
N ILE A 120 -38.42 -7.50 -15.25
CA ILE A 120 -39.83 -7.89 -15.39
C ILE A 120 -39.98 -9.01 -16.44
N ASN A 121 -39.31 -8.86 -17.59
CA ASN A 121 -39.41 -9.82 -18.69
C ASN A 121 -38.77 -11.18 -18.35
N LYS A 122 -37.68 -11.17 -17.56
CA LYS A 122 -36.93 -12.37 -17.20
C LYS A 122 -37.21 -12.90 -15.80
N LYS A 123 -38.25 -12.41 -15.11
CA LYS A 123 -38.56 -12.81 -13.72
C LYS A 123 -38.69 -14.33 -13.50
N HIS A 124 -39.14 -15.07 -14.50
CA HIS A 124 -39.32 -16.53 -14.42
C HIS A 124 -38.01 -17.32 -14.54
N GLU A 125 -36.93 -16.69 -15.04
CA GLU A 125 -35.58 -17.28 -15.10
C GLU A 125 -34.84 -17.11 -13.76
N ILE A 126 -35.38 -16.31 -12.83
CA ILE A 126 -34.73 -15.99 -11.56
C ILE A 126 -35.09 -17.02 -10.50
N LYS A 127 -34.10 -17.82 -10.08
CA LYS A 127 -34.20 -18.74 -8.96
C LYS A 127 -33.52 -18.10 -7.74
N ALA A 128 -34.32 -17.45 -6.90
CA ALA A 128 -33.86 -16.78 -5.68
C ALA A 128 -33.66 -17.73 -4.48
N TRP A 129 -33.86 -19.04 -4.68
CA TRP A 129 -33.68 -20.05 -3.64
C TRP A 129 -32.23 -20.52 -3.61
N PRO A 130 -31.57 -20.53 -2.44
CA PRO A 130 -30.25 -21.12 -2.34
C PRO A 130 -30.33 -22.65 -2.57
N ASP A 131 -29.25 -23.27 -3.04
CA ASP A 131 -29.27 -24.72 -3.31
C ASP A 131 -29.35 -25.49 -1.98
N LEU A 132 -30.49 -26.14 -1.74
CA LEU A 132 -30.76 -26.91 -0.52
C LEU A 132 -30.23 -28.35 -0.60
N ARG A 133 -29.82 -28.82 -1.78
CA ARG A 133 -29.54 -30.25 -2.03
C ARG A 133 -28.49 -30.81 -1.09
N GLN A 134 -27.36 -30.13 -0.93
CA GLN A 134 -26.26 -30.57 -0.08
C GLN A 134 -26.67 -30.69 1.39
N ILE A 135 -27.41 -29.69 1.90
CA ILE A 135 -27.86 -29.65 3.29
C ILE A 135 -28.92 -30.72 3.55
N THR A 136 -29.84 -30.94 2.60
CA THR A 136 -30.83 -32.02 2.70
C THR A 136 -30.18 -33.40 2.70
N VAL A 137 -29.13 -33.63 1.91
CA VAL A 137 -28.38 -34.90 1.90
C VAL A 137 -27.68 -35.14 3.24
N VAL A 138 -27.06 -34.10 3.81
CA VAL A 138 -26.40 -34.20 5.12
C VAL A 138 -27.43 -34.48 6.23
N PHE A 139 -28.56 -33.78 6.24
CA PHE A 139 -29.62 -34.00 7.22
C PHE A 139 -30.18 -35.43 7.12
N VAL A 140 -30.48 -35.90 5.90
CA VAL A 140 -30.95 -37.27 5.69
C VAL A 140 -29.91 -38.29 6.13
N GLY A 141 -28.63 -38.07 5.84
CA GLY A 141 -27.54 -38.94 6.29
C GLY A 141 -27.45 -39.04 7.81
N ILE A 142 -27.49 -37.92 8.52
CA ILE A 142 -27.48 -37.88 10.00
C ILE A 142 -28.74 -38.54 10.57
N ALA A 143 -29.91 -38.28 9.99
CA ALA A 143 -31.15 -38.92 10.41
C ALA A 143 -31.14 -40.45 10.20
N LEU A 144 -30.48 -40.92 9.15
CA LEU A 144 -30.32 -42.36 8.86
C LEU A 144 -29.35 -43.02 9.84
N ILE A 145 -28.24 -42.36 10.17
CA ILE A 145 -27.30 -42.83 11.21
C ILE A 145 -28.01 -42.89 12.57
N TYR A 146 -28.76 -41.84 12.90
CA TYR A 146 -29.53 -41.77 14.14
C TYR A 146 -30.59 -42.87 14.22
N SER A 147 -31.31 -43.14 13.12
CA SER A 147 -32.32 -44.21 13.09
C SER A 147 -31.71 -45.61 13.17
N VAL A 148 -30.58 -45.86 12.50
CA VAL A 148 -29.82 -47.12 12.61
C VAL A 148 -29.36 -47.33 14.04
N TRP A 149 -28.78 -46.30 14.67
CA TRP A 149 -28.34 -46.38 16.06
C TRP A 149 -29.51 -46.67 17.01
N TYR A 150 -30.65 -46.02 16.83
CA TYR A 150 -31.84 -46.24 17.65
C TYR A 150 -32.41 -47.66 17.52
N VAL A 151 -32.32 -48.27 16.33
CA VAL A 151 -32.80 -49.64 16.07
C VAL A 151 -31.82 -50.70 16.57
N TRP A 152 -30.51 -50.46 16.47
CA TRP A 152 -29.48 -51.45 16.83
C TRP A 152 -29.04 -51.40 18.29
N PHE A 153 -29.34 -50.30 18.99
CA PHE A 153 -29.03 -50.15 20.42
C PHE A 153 -30.30 -49.82 21.27
N PRO A 154 -31.38 -50.63 21.20
CA PRO A 154 -32.55 -50.41 22.04
C PRO A 154 -32.27 -50.89 23.47
N LYS A 155 -32.16 -49.92 24.39
CA LYS A 155 -32.20 -50.06 25.86
C LYS A 155 -31.40 -51.22 26.50
N GLY A 156 -30.36 -50.86 27.25
CA GLY A 156 -30.01 -51.59 28.46
C GLY A 156 -28.54 -51.55 28.85
N TYR A 157 -28.11 -50.51 29.56
CA TYR A 157 -27.04 -50.62 30.56
C TYR A 157 -27.29 -49.58 31.65
N THR A 158 -28.22 -49.89 32.56
CA THR A 158 -28.17 -49.29 33.91
C THR A 158 -27.12 -50.06 34.69
N SER A 159 -25.90 -49.52 34.75
CA SER A 159 -24.90 -50.02 35.69
C SER A 159 -25.17 -49.37 37.04
N THR A 160 -25.73 -50.15 37.96
CA THR A 160 -25.76 -49.86 39.39
C THR A 160 -24.33 -49.81 39.91
N ALA A 161 -23.88 -48.61 40.29
CA ALA A 161 -22.61 -48.43 40.99
C ALA A 161 -22.75 -48.94 42.43
N GLU A 162 -22.18 -50.11 42.71
CA GLU A 162 -21.90 -50.55 44.08
C GLU A 162 -20.74 -49.73 44.65
N SER A 163 -20.98 -49.17 45.84
CA SER A 163 -20.01 -48.43 46.63
C SER A 163 -19.00 -49.40 47.24
N GLY A 164 -17.80 -49.47 46.65
CA GLY A 164 -16.64 -50.12 47.26
C GLY A 164 -15.86 -49.12 48.11
N ASN A 165 -15.92 -49.29 49.43
CA ASN A 165 -15.08 -48.59 50.40
C ASN A 165 -13.59 -48.75 50.06
N ILE A 166 -12.86 -47.62 49.98
CA ILE A 166 -11.40 -47.62 49.93
C ILE A 166 -10.91 -47.60 51.38
N GLU A 167 -10.51 -48.77 51.89
CA GLU A 167 -9.60 -48.87 53.02
C GLU A 167 -8.19 -48.45 52.56
N SER A 168 -7.64 -47.47 53.28
CA SER A 168 -6.26 -47.04 53.17
C SER A 168 -5.35 -48.17 53.64
N THR A 169 -4.69 -48.85 52.68
CA THR A 169 -3.59 -49.76 52.98
C THR A 169 -2.30 -49.08 52.55
N ALA A 170 -1.46 -48.76 53.54
CA ALA A 170 -0.13 -48.20 53.37
C ALA A 170 0.74 -49.09 52.48
N LEU A 171 1.45 -48.47 51.52
CA LEU A 171 2.45 -49.14 50.70
C LEU A 171 3.67 -49.53 51.56
N PRO A 172 4.22 -50.74 51.39
CA PRO A 172 5.45 -51.13 52.06
C PRO A 172 6.65 -50.35 51.52
N SER A 173 7.48 -49.92 52.47
CA SER A 173 8.80 -49.35 52.29
C SER A 173 9.72 -50.29 51.49
N VAL A 174 10.25 -49.78 50.38
CA VAL A 174 11.28 -50.46 49.59
C VAL A 174 12.61 -50.46 50.37
N PRO A 175 13.30 -51.60 50.49
CA PRO A 175 14.55 -51.69 51.24
C PRO A 175 15.71 -51.01 50.51
N LYS A 176 16.47 -50.24 51.29
CA LYS A 176 17.74 -49.62 50.97
C LYS A 176 18.86 -50.66 51.03
N ALA A 177 19.46 -51.00 49.90
CA ALA A 177 20.92 -51.19 49.73
C ALA A 177 21.25 -51.78 48.35
N LEU A 178 22.06 -51.06 47.57
CA LEU A 178 23.36 -51.51 47.03
C LEU A 178 24.02 -50.36 46.22
N THR A 179 25.04 -49.77 46.85
CA THR A 179 26.32 -49.31 46.28
C THR A 179 26.37 -48.72 44.86
N GLY A 180 26.64 -47.42 44.81
CA GLY A 180 27.11 -46.66 43.64
C GLY A 180 26.56 -45.25 43.63
N LYS A 181 27.02 -44.37 44.54
CA LYS A 181 26.61 -42.95 44.55
C LYS A 181 27.23 -42.27 43.33
N LEU A 182 26.50 -42.30 42.21
CA LEU A 182 26.84 -41.49 41.04
C LEU A 182 26.83 -40.01 41.46
N PRO A 183 27.83 -39.21 41.10
CA PRO A 183 27.81 -37.77 41.28
C PRO A 183 26.56 -37.15 40.67
N GLU A 184 25.58 -36.84 41.50
CA GLU A 184 24.41 -36.05 41.16
C GLU A 184 24.77 -34.55 41.23
N VAL A 185 24.15 -33.75 40.35
CA VAL A 185 24.25 -32.29 40.37
C VAL A 185 23.66 -31.77 41.68
N VAL A 186 24.48 -31.14 42.52
CA VAL A 186 24.06 -30.63 43.84
C VAL A 186 23.40 -29.27 43.69
N SER A 187 23.99 -28.38 42.88
CA SER A 187 23.44 -27.06 42.61
C SER A 187 23.99 -26.50 41.31
N ILE A 188 23.15 -25.77 40.58
CA ILE A 188 23.59 -24.91 39.48
C ILE A 188 23.03 -23.52 39.72
N ARG A 189 23.91 -22.52 39.72
CA ARG A 189 23.54 -21.10 39.77
C ARG A 189 23.96 -20.43 38.47
N ILE A 190 23.10 -19.57 37.95
CA ILE A 190 23.37 -18.80 36.73
C ILE A 190 23.32 -17.32 37.10
N GLU A 191 24.40 -16.59 36.83
CA GLU A 191 24.46 -15.14 36.93
C GLU A 191 24.47 -14.54 35.53
N VAL A 192 23.54 -13.63 35.26
CA VAL A 192 23.42 -12.91 34.00
C VAL A 192 23.85 -11.47 34.21
N THR A 193 24.81 -11.02 33.40
CA THR A 193 25.33 -9.65 33.38
C THR A 193 24.98 -9.02 32.03
N PRO A 194 23.95 -8.16 31.97
CA PRO A 194 23.59 -7.43 30.76
C PRO A 194 24.69 -6.49 30.28
N PRO A 195 24.66 -6.08 29.01
CA PRO A 195 25.50 -5.00 28.54
C PRO A 195 25.24 -3.70 29.31
N ALA A 196 26.30 -2.93 29.56
CA ALA A 196 26.24 -1.72 30.38
C ALA A 196 25.25 -0.67 29.84
N TYR A 197 25.12 -0.54 28.53
CA TYR A 197 24.22 0.42 27.87
C TYR A 197 22.74 0.14 28.14
N THR A 198 22.38 -1.09 28.53
CA THR A 198 20.99 -1.43 28.86
C THR A 198 20.52 -0.87 30.21
N HIS A 199 21.46 -0.36 31.03
CA HIS A 199 21.23 0.09 32.40
C HIS A 199 20.56 -0.93 33.34
N LYS A 200 20.52 -2.21 32.94
CA LYS A 200 19.98 -3.30 33.76
C LYS A 200 21.03 -3.80 34.75
N SER A 201 20.62 -3.99 36.00
CA SER A 201 21.47 -4.62 37.02
C SER A 201 21.63 -6.11 36.73
N LYS A 202 22.79 -6.67 37.09
CA LYS A 202 23.03 -8.11 37.06
C LYS A 202 22.02 -8.89 37.92
N TRP A 203 21.63 -10.09 37.53
CA TRP A 203 20.69 -10.93 38.28
C TRP A 203 21.07 -12.42 38.26
N SER A 204 20.54 -13.18 39.22
CA SER A 204 20.63 -14.65 39.21
C SER A 204 19.38 -15.25 38.59
N ALA A 205 19.54 -16.11 37.59
CA ALA A 205 18.40 -16.80 36.98
C ALA A 205 17.90 -17.94 37.88
N LYS A 206 16.58 -18.18 37.85
CA LYS A 206 15.93 -19.27 38.59
C LYS A 206 15.89 -20.57 37.79
N ASP A 207 15.75 -20.46 36.48
CA ASP A 207 15.64 -21.56 35.53
C ASP A 207 16.90 -21.65 34.66
N LEU A 208 17.22 -22.87 34.22
CA LEU A 208 18.34 -23.14 33.31
C LEU A 208 18.03 -22.73 31.86
N SER A 209 16.75 -22.68 31.50
CA SER A 209 16.28 -22.00 30.29
C SER A 209 15.90 -20.57 30.64
N LEU A 210 16.47 -19.58 29.95
CA LEU A 210 16.22 -18.17 30.26
C LEU A 210 16.30 -17.27 29.02
N GLU A 211 15.76 -16.07 29.18
CA GLU A 211 15.83 -15.00 28.18
C GLU A 211 16.68 -13.86 28.75
N ALA A 212 17.55 -13.29 27.92
CA ALA A 212 18.41 -12.17 28.31
C ALA A 212 18.66 -11.25 27.11
N PRO A 213 18.94 -9.95 27.33
CA PRO A 213 19.36 -9.04 26.27
C PRO A 213 20.52 -9.61 25.45
N GLU A 214 20.56 -9.31 24.16
CA GLU A 214 21.72 -9.62 23.33
C GLU A 214 23.02 -9.09 23.96
N GLN A 215 24.14 -9.73 23.67
CA GLN A 215 25.47 -9.46 24.23
C GLN A 215 25.59 -9.61 25.76
N SER A 216 24.60 -10.21 26.43
CA SER A 216 24.68 -10.52 27.86
C SER A 216 25.75 -11.56 28.14
N GLY A 217 26.58 -11.29 29.15
CA GLY A 217 27.52 -12.26 29.71
C GLY A 217 26.81 -13.17 30.70
N ILE A 218 26.77 -14.47 30.41
CA ILE A 218 26.14 -15.48 31.27
C ILE A 218 27.25 -16.34 31.88
N GLN A 219 27.20 -16.49 33.20
CA GLN A 219 28.12 -17.35 33.96
C GLN A 219 27.32 -18.43 34.69
N TRP A 220 27.76 -19.67 34.55
CA TRP A 220 27.23 -20.79 35.31
C TRP A 220 28.23 -21.20 36.37
N ASP A 221 27.69 -21.57 37.51
CA ASP A 221 28.40 -22.12 38.65
C ASP A 221 27.71 -23.45 39.01
N CYS A 222 28.39 -24.56 38.73
CA CYS A 222 27.87 -25.92 38.90
C CYS A 222 28.69 -26.69 39.93
N GLN A 223 28.01 -27.22 40.95
CA GLN A 223 28.59 -28.09 41.97
C GLN A 223 28.09 -29.52 41.79
N LEU A 224 29.01 -30.47 41.65
CA LEU A 224 28.71 -31.90 41.64
C LEU A 224 28.98 -32.53 43.02
N SER A 225 28.22 -33.57 43.35
CA SER A 225 28.38 -34.31 44.63
C SER A 225 29.63 -35.19 44.68
N GLY A 226 30.30 -35.40 43.53
CA GLY A 226 31.54 -36.15 43.38
C GLY A 226 32.36 -35.64 42.18
N ALA A 227 33.63 -36.04 42.09
CA ALA A 227 34.53 -35.59 41.04
C ALA A 227 34.15 -36.25 39.71
N ALA A 228 34.00 -35.46 38.65
CA ALA A 228 33.90 -35.98 37.29
C ALA A 228 35.29 -35.99 36.64
N GLU A 229 35.59 -37.06 35.91
CA GLU A 229 36.83 -37.22 35.12
C GLU A 229 36.89 -36.21 33.98
N ALA A 230 35.73 -35.83 33.45
CA ALA A 230 35.58 -34.79 32.44
C ALA A 230 34.23 -34.09 32.58
N PHE A 231 34.19 -32.77 32.31
CA PHE A 231 32.96 -31.98 32.21
C PHE A 231 32.99 -31.17 30.91
N GLN A 232 31.92 -31.25 30.13
CA GLN A 232 31.83 -30.61 28.82
C GLN A 232 30.45 -29.98 28.62
N VAL A 233 30.42 -28.79 28.03
CA VAL A 233 29.20 -28.10 27.60
C VAL A 233 29.08 -28.24 26.09
N ILE A 234 27.94 -28.72 25.62
CA ILE A 234 27.64 -28.88 24.20
C ILE A 234 26.62 -27.81 23.81
N TRP A 235 27.03 -26.93 22.91
CA TRP A 235 26.23 -25.88 22.31
C TRP A 235 25.69 -26.35 20.96
N ASN A 236 24.40 -26.07 20.72
CA ASN A 236 23.73 -26.37 19.45
C ASN A 236 23.92 -27.83 18.97
N GLY A 237 24.12 -28.75 19.91
CA GLY A 237 24.27 -30.18 19.65
C GLY A 237 25.59 -30.62 19.00
N LYS A 238 26.53 -29.70 18.71
CA LYS A 238 27.80 -30.03 18.01
C LYS A 238 29.02 -29.39 18.67
N ASP A 239 28.95 -28.10 18.99
CA ASP A 239 30.11 -27.36 19.50
C ASP A 239 30.33 -27.69 20.97
N THR A 240 31.44 -28.37 21.27
CA THR A 240 31.72 -28.83 22.63
C THR A 240 32.84 -28.00 23.26
N MET A 241 32.56 -27.39 24.41
CA MET A 241 33.51 -26.68 25.24
C MET A 241 33.88 -27.55 26.44
N THR A 242 35.16 -27.87 26.61
CA THR A 242 35.63 -28.56 27.82
C THR A 242 35.81 -27.54 28.94
N VAL A 243 35.24 -27.81 30.11
CA VAL A 243 35.32 -26.92 31.27
C VAL A 243 36.37 -27.46 32.23
N SER A 244 37.41 -26.66 32.48
CA SER A 244 38.41 -26.99 33.49
C SER A 244 37.84 -26.76 34.90
N THR A 245 38.19 -27.65 35.82
CA THR A 245 37.76 -27.56 37.22
C THR A 245 38.54 -26.46 37.92
N THR A 246 37.84 -25.63 38.71
CA THR A 246 38.48 -24.55 39.49
C THR A 246 38.87 -25.07 40.89
N GLU A 247 38.06 -25.97 41.46
CA GLU A 247 38.26 -26.69 42.73
C GLU A 247 37.58 -28.07 42.67
N LYS A 248 37.82 -28.98 43.65
CA LYS A 248 37.21 -30.33 43.65
C LYS A 248 35.68 -30.28 43.46
N ASN A 249 35.23 -30.76 42.30
CA ASN A 249 33.81 -30.92 41.91
C ASN A 249 33.07 -29.60 41.62
N HIS A 250 33.80 -28.49 41.45
CA HIS A 250 33.24 -27.18 41.11
C HIS A 250 33.64 -26.79 39.68
N TYR A 251 32.64 -26.43 38.87
CA TYR A 251 32.79 -26.13 37.45
C TYR A 251 32.14 -24.79 37.12
N ILE A 252 32.93 -23.86 36.59
CA ILE A 252 32.48 -22.52 36.18
C ILE A 252 32.75 -22.34 34.70
N TRP A 253 31.75 -21.87 33.96
CA TRP A 253 31.93 -21.48 32.55
C TRP A 253 31.16 -20.21 32.22
N LYS A 254 31.59 -19.55 31.14
CA LYS A 254 31.03 -18.30 30.65
C LYS A 254 30.61 -18.42 29.20
N TYR A 255 29.56 -17.71 28.83
CA TYR A 255 29.08 -17.59 27.46
C TYR A 255 28.61 -16.16 27.20
N ASN A 256 28.90 -15.63 26.02
CA ASN A 256 28.36 -14.34 25.58
C ASN A 256 27.20 -14.62 24.60
N LEU A 257 26.00 -14.19 24.99
CA LEU A 257 24.77 -14.46 24.26
C LEU A 257 24.63 -13.53 23.05
N LYS A 258 25.04 -13.98 21.87
CA LYS A 258 24.88 -13.23 20.61
C LYS A 258 23.58 -13.51 19.88
N SER A 259 23.05 -14.73 20.03
CA SER A 259 21.84 -15.18 19.35
C SER A 259 21.21 -16.31 20.16
N ALA A 260 19.98 -16.68 19.82
CA ALA A 260 19.31 -17.79 20.46
C ALA A 260 20.13 -19.09 20.28
N VAL A 261 20.42 -19.77 21.39
CA VAL A 261 21.15 -21.04 21.41
C VAL A 261 20.53 -22.02 22.38
N TYR A 262 20.78 -23.31 22.16
CA TYR A 262 20.50 -24.33 23.17
C TYR A 262 21.78 -24.98 23.63
N TYR A 263 21.79 -25.39 24.89
CA TYR A 263 22.94 -26.01 25.52
C TYR A 263 22.53 -27.20 26.37
N GLN A 264 23.48 -28.10 26.52
CA GLN A 264 23.43 -29.24 27.42
C GLN A 264 24.84 -29.42 27.98
N PHE A 265 24.97 -30.03 29.15
CA PHE A 265 26.26 -30.41 29.68
C PHE A 265 26.34 -31.92 29.88
N ARG A 266 27.53 -32.47 29.67
CA ARG A 266 27.84 -33.87 29.93
C ARG A 266 29.03 -34.00 30.85
N TYR A 267 29.02 -35.03 31.67
CA TYR A 267 30.12 -35.34 32.58
C TYR A 267 30.41 -36.84 32.61
N GLY A 268 31.70 -37.17 32.64
CA GLY A 268 32.22 -38.53 32.58
C GLY A 268 32.61 -39.03 33.97
N ILE A 269 32.15 -40.23 34.33
CA ILE A 269 32.42 -40.89 35.61
C ILE A 269 32.57 -42.40 35.36
N HIS A 270 33.71 -42.99 35.73
CA HIS A 270 33.97 -44.43 35.63
C HIS A 270 33.57 -45.01 34.25
N ASP A 271 34.11 -44.42 33.18
CA ASP A 271 33.84 -44.78 31.76
C ASP A 271 32.37 -44.62 31.29
N LYS A 272 31.51 -43.92 32.05
CA LYS A 272 30.13 -43.59 31.65
C LYS A 272 29.90 -42.08 31.56
N TRP A 273 29.26 -41.67 30.47
CA TRP A 273 28.86 -40.28 30.26
C TRP A 273 27.40 -40.05 30.67
N PHE A 274 27.19 -39.03 31.50
CA PHE A 274 25.87 -38.54 31.88
C PHE A 274 25.57 -37.26 31.12
N LEU A 275 24.34 -37.13 30.62
CA LEU A 275 23.90 -35.99 29.82
C LEU A 275 22.75 -35.26 30.55
N SER A 276 22.84 -33.94 30.62
CA SER A 276 21.74 -33.11 31.13
C SER A 276 20.57 -33.04 30.15
N PRO A 277 19.38 -32.60 30.60
CA PRO A 277 18.36 -32.07 29.71
C PRO A 277 18.93 -30.93 28.84
N VAL A 278 18.25 -30.67 27.71
CA VAL A 278 18.49 -29.50 26.87
C VAL A 278 17.83 -28.28 27.49
N TYR A 279 18.60 -27.19 27.54
CA TYR A 279 18.19 -25.89 28.00
C TYR A 279 18.39 -24.85 26.89
N THR A 280 17.65 -23.75 26.95
CA THR A 280 17.59 -22.73 25.90
C THR A 280 17.94 -21.36 26.44
N LEU A 281 18.71 -20.61 25.66
CA LEU A 281 18.99 -19.20 25.89
C LEU A 281 18.39 -18.41 24.73
N HIS A 282 17.43 -17.55 25.02
CA HIS A 282 16.88 -16.63 24.02
C HIS A 282 17.51 -15.25 24.19
N ALA A 283 18.09 -14.75 23.10
CA ALA A 283 18.53 -13.36 23.02
C ALA A 283 17.31 -12.48 22.76
N ILE A 284 17.16 -11.42 23.55
CA ILE A 284 16.22 -10.33 23.27
C ILE A 284 16.99 -9.32 22.42
N ASP A 285 16.60 -9.22 21.14
CA ASP A 285 17.23 -8.34 20.17
C ASP A 285 17.03 -6.87 20.54
N ASP A 286 18.08 -6.09 20.37
CA ASP A 286 18.11 -4.64 20.58
C ASP A 286 17.49 -3.89 19.39
N GLN A 287 16.65 -2.89 19.65
CA GLN A 287 15.90 -2.18 18.62
C GLN A 287 16.58 -0.87 18.23
N ALA A 288 16.72 -0.63 16.93
CA ALA A 288 17.28 0.61 16.43
C ALA A 288 16.42 1.83 16.82
N PRO A 289 17.02 2.99 17.05
CA PRO A 289 16.30 4.17 17.52
C PRO A 289 15.33 4.67 16.46
N VAL A 290 14.19 5.24 16.86
CA VAL A 290 13.15 5.72 15.95
C VAL A 290 13.14 7.25 15.90
N ILE A 291 13.09 7.80 14.68
CA ILE A 291 13.02 9.25 14.43
C ILE A 291 11.67 9.59 13.81
N THR A 292 10.95 10.54 14.39
CA THR A 292 9.72 11.11 13.82
C THR A 292 9.91 12.61 13.60
N VAL A 293 9.74 13.09 12.37
CA VAL A 293 9.76 14.53 12.06
C VAL A 293 8.39 15.12 12.38
N GLN A 294 8.32 16.04 13.33
CA GLN A 294 7.09 16.74 13.70
C GLN A 294 6.78 17.89 12.71
N LYS A 295 7.83 18.61 12.31
CA LYS A 295 7.79 19.73 11.34
C LYS A 295 9.15 19.87 10.65
N PRO A 296 9.21 20.41 9.43
CA PRO A 296 8.10 20.69 8.52
C PRO A 296 7.50 19.41 7.91
N GLY A 297 6.48 19.54 7.05
CA GLY A 297 6.01 18.43 6.23
C GLY A 297 7.02 18.04 5.13
N PRO A 298 6.83 16.90 4.43
CA PRO A 298 7.77 16.39 3.42
C PRO A 298 8.14 17.38 2.31
N TYR A 299 7.23 18.30 1.97
CA TYR A 299 7.45 19.40 1.04
C TYR A 299 7.08 20.73 1.71
N THR A 300 7.95 21.74 1.60
CA THR A 300 7.70 23.10 2.09
C THR A 300 8.13 24.12 1.05
N LEU A 301 7.23 25.04 0.69
CA LEU A 301 7.54 26.18 -0.16
C LEU A 301 7.64 27.44 0.71
N VAL A 302 8.78 28.13 0.67
CA VAL A 302 8.98 29.43 1.32
C VAL A 302 8.78 30.54 0.29
N LEU A 303 7.69 31.27 0.45
CA LEU A 303 7.29 32.35 -0.45
C LEU A 303 8.12 33.61 -0.23
N TYR A 304 8.21 34.43 -1.27
CA TYR A 304 8.82 35.75 -1.18
C TYR A 304 8.11 36.64 -0.15
N GLY A 305 8.90 37.29 0.72
CA GLY A 305 8.40 38.10 1.83
C GLY A 305 8.18 37.35 3.15
N GLN A 306 8.27 36.01 3.14
CA GLN A 306 8.39 35.24 4.39
C GLN A 306 9.83 35.27 4.91
N LYS A 307 10.01 35.00 6.19
CA LYS A 307 11.36 34.87 6.77
C LYS A 307 12.06 33.67 6.12
N PRO A 308 13.33 33.80 5.70
CA PRO A 308 14.08 32.75 5.02
C PRO A 308 14.59 31.70 6.01
N GLU A 309 13.66 31.11 6.77
CA GLU A 309 13.94 30.16 7.83
C GLU A 309 12.86 29.07 7.91
N VAL A 310 13.27 27.85 8.22
CA VAL A 310 12.36 26.73 8.49
C VAL A 310 12.73 26.07 9.81
N GLN A 311 11.73 25.82 10.66
CA GLN A 311 11.94 25.06 11.90
C GLN A 311 11.78 23.57 11.65
N VAL A 312 12.81 22.80 12.01
CA VAL A 312 12.80 21.34 12.04
C VAL A 312 12.61 20.89 13.49
N GLY A 313 11.54 20.15 13.74
CA GLY A 313 11.27 19.52 15.03
C GLY A 313 11.31 18.00 14.88
N LEU A 314 12.11 17.32 15.70
CA LEU A 314 12.25 15.87 15.72
C LEU A 314 11.79 15.30 17.07
N GLN A 315 11.20 14.12 17.02
CA GLN A 315 10.96 13.27 18.19
C GLN A 315 11.77 11.99 18.02
N LEU A 316 12.63 11.69 18.98
CA LEU A 316 13.47 10.51 19.02
C LEU A 316 12.97 9.57 20.12
N THR A 317 13.02 8.26 19.86
CA THR A 317 12.64 7.22 20.84
C THR A 317 13.54 6.00 20.70
N ASP A 318 13.95 5.42 21.81
CA ASP A 318 14.79 4.23 21.90
C ASP A 318 14.43 3.39 23.15
N ASP A 319 14.73 2.10 23.14
CA ASP A 319 14.40 1.19 24.24
C ASP A 319 15.47 1.12 25.34
N TYR A 320 16.74 1.40 25.05
CA TYR A 320 17.84 1.39 26.02
C TYR A 320 18.51 2.75 26.24
N GLY A 321 18.57 3.60 25.22
CA GLY A 321 19.08 4.96 25.30
C GLY A 321 19.61 5.49 23.97
N LEU A 322 19.28 6.73 23.66
CA LEU A 322 19.85 7.47 22.54
C LEU A 322 21.32 7.85 22.84
N ASP A 323 22.15 7.97 21.81
CA ASP A 323 23.51 8.48 21.91
C ASP A 323 23.64 9.90 21.36
N ARG A 324 23.36 10.06 20.06
CA ARG A 324 23.51 11.33 19.32
C ARG A 324 22.55 11.43 18.14
N ALA A 325 22.35 12.65 17.67
CA ALA A 325 21.51 12.94 16.50
C ALA A 325 22.11 14.05 15.64
N HIS A 326 21.96 13.92 14.32
CA HIS A 326 22.46 14.85 13.32
C HIS A 326 21.37 15.16 12.29
N LEU A 327 21.43 16.33 11.70
CA LEU A 327 20.58 16.76 10.60
C LEU A 327 21.48 17.03 9.40
N ILE A 328 21.35 16.24 8.35
CA ILE A 328 22.11 16.41 7.11
C ILE A 328 21.27 17.24 6.15
N ALA A 329 21.84 18.35 5.68
CA ALA A 329 21.19 19.34 4.82
C ALA A 329 21.99 19.53 3.52
N THR A 330 21.37 19.24 2.39
CA THR A 330 21.98 19.33 1.05
C THR A 330 21.31 20.45 0.27
N VAL A 331 22.06 21.52 0.02
CA VAL A 331 21.63 22.65 -0.82
C VAL A 331 21.93 22.32 -2.28
N SER A 332 20.91 22.44 -3.12
CA SER A 332 20.97 22.33 -4.58
C SER A 332 20.83 23.73 -5.19
N ARG A 333 21.83 24.13 -5.98
CA ARG A 333 21.93 25.47 -6.57
C ARG A 333 22.13 25.38 -8.08
N GLY A 334 21.35 26.18 -8.83
CA GLY A 334 21.42 26.31 -10.28
C GLY A 334 20.17 25.80 -11.00
N SER A 335 20.07 26.05 -12.31
CA SER A 335 18.98 25.58 -13.17
C SER A 335 19.52 24.85 -14.42
N GLY A 336 18.73 23.96 -15.01
CA GLY A 336 19.12 23.17 -16.18
C GLY A 336 20.07 22.01 -15.85
N GLU A 337 21.07 21.78 -16.70
CA GLU A 337 22.02 20.65 -16.57
C GLU A 337 23.20 20.91 -15.61
N SER A 338 23.38 22.14 -15.12
CA SER A 338 24.54 22.53 -14.28
C SER A 338 24.16 22.80 -12.82
N VAL A 339 23.58 21.80 -12.15
CA VAL A 339 23.23 21.88 -10.72
C VAL A 339 24.44 21.55 -9.84
N LYS A 340 24.69 22.36 -8.81
CA LYS A 340 25.73 22.14 -7.80
C LYS A 340 25.10 21.77 -6.46
N PHE A 341 25.67 20.76 -5.80
CA PHE A 341 25.22 20.30 -4.49
C PHE A 341 26.24 20.65 -3.41
N ARG A 342 25.75 21.09 -2.25
CA ARG A 342 26.57 21.27 -1.05
C ARG A 342 25.87 20.67 0.17
N GLU A 343 26.48 19.65 0.74
CA GLU A 343 26.02 19.02 1.97
C GLU A 343 26.61 19.71 3.21
N VAL A 344 25.80 19.82 4.25
CA VAL A 344 26.16 20.39 5.55
C VAL A 344 25.56 19.51 6.64
N GLU A 345 26.41 19.05 7.55
CA GLU A 345 25.99 18.34 8.77
C GLU A 345 25.72 19.35 9.88
N LEU A 346 24.54 19.25 10.50
CA LEU A 346 24.07 20.14 11.57
C LEU A 346 23.83 19.34 12.84
N THR A 347 24.49 19.73 13.93
CA THR A 347 24.30 19.13 15.25
C THR A 347 23.21 19.85 16.06
N PHE A 348 22.60 19.14 17.01
CA PHE A 348 21.65 19.72 17.96
C PHE A 348 22.38 20.18 19.23
N PRO A 349 21.93 21.27 19.88
CA PRO A 349 22.55 21.75 21.12
C PRO A 349 22.20 20.88 22.34
N ASP A 350 21.07 20.18 22.30
CA ASP A 350 20.58 19.37 23.41
C ASP A 350 21.37 18.06 23.55
N ASN A 351 21.78 17.73 24.78
CA ASN A 351 22.40 16.45 25.09
C ASN A 351 21.31 15.39 25.28
N ILE A 352 21.28 14.38 24.40
CA ILE A 352 20.30 13.29 24.42
C ILE A 352 20.85 11.98 24.96
N THR A 353 22.16 11.90 25.24
CA THR A 353 22.84 10.65 25.58
C THR A 353 22.23 9.98 26.81
N GLY A 354 21.85 8.70 26.69
CA GLY A 354 21.21 7.89 27.73
C GLY A 354 19.71 8.12 27.90
N SER A 355 19.11 9.07 27.17
CA SER A 355 17.66 9.31 27.24
C SER A 355 16.91 8.36 26.32
N ARG A 356 15.81 7.76 26.81
CA ARG A 356 14.93 6.90 25.98
C ARG A 356 14.06 7.69 25.00
N THR A 357 13.80 8.96 25.30
CA THR A 357 13.04 9.86 24.45
C THR A 357 13.70 11.24 24.45
N ALA A 358 13.70 11.90 23.30
CA ALA A 358 14.18 13.27 23.17
C ALA A 358 13.35 14.04 22.15
N SER A 359 13.13 15.32 22.41
CA SER A 359 12.53 16.24 21.44
C SER A 359 13.57 17.29 21.08
N LEU A 360 13.91 17.37 19.80
CA LEU A 360 14.96 18.23 19.29
C LEU A 360 14.38 19.26 18.35
N GLN A 361 14.92 20.48 18.41
CA GLN A 361 14.56 21.55 17.49
C GLN A 361 15.81 22.16 16.86
N LYS A 362 15.77 22.33 15.54
CA LYS A 362 16.80 23.05 14.79
C LYS A 362 16.15 24.02 13.83
N LYS A 363 16.65 25.25 13.82
CA LYS A 363 16.27 26.25 12.84
C LYS A 363 17.23 26.19 11.66
N LEU A 364 16.69 25.93 10.47
CA LEU A 364 17.39 26.02 9.19
C LEU A 364 17.28 27.46 8.69
N ASP A 365 18.33 28.25 8.87
CA ASP A 365 18.44 29.61 8.33
C ASP A 365 19.10 29.57 6.96
N PHE A 366 18.38 29.97 5.92
CA PHE A 366 18.83 29.93 4.53
C PHE A 366 20.04 30.84 4.29
N THR A 367 20.17 31.92 5.05
CA THR A 367 21.30 32.85 4.97
C THR A 367 22.58 32.16 5.46
N SER A 368 22.48 31.45 6.59
CA SER A 368 23.59 30.65 7.13
C SER A 368 23.99 29.50 6.20
N LEU A 369 22.99 28.93 5.51
CA LEU A 369 23.15 27.93 4.46
C LEU A 369 23.50 28.54 3.11
N LYS A 370 23.82 29.85 3.01
CA LYS A 370 24.21 30.53 1.77
C LYS A 370 23.34 30.18 0.56
N MET A 371 22.04 30.01 0.79
CA MET A 371 21.05 29.77 -0.26
C MET A 371 20.67 31.11 -0.91
N GLU A 372 20.18 31.04 -2.13
CA GLU A 372 19.59 32.17 -2.87
C GLU A 372 18.14 31.85 -3.26
N PRO A 373 17.29 32.86 -3.54
CA PRO A 373 15.95 32.63 -4.08
C PRO A 373 16.01 31.75 -5.34
N GLY A 374 15.22 30.68 -5.38
CA GLY A 374 15.24 29.65 -6.41
C GLY A 374 16.05 28.41 -6.07
N ASP A 375 16.88 28.44 -5.02
CA ASP A 375 17.60 27.26 -4.54
C ASP A 375 16.66 26.28 -3.81
N GLU A 376 17.09 25.02 -3.80
CA GLU A 376 16.38 23.92 -3.16
C GLU A 376 17.21 23.34 -2.02
N LEU A 377 16.55 22.93 -0.95
CA LEU A 377 17.17 22.33 0.23
C LEU A 377 16.53 20.99 0.53
N TYR A 378 17.36 19.95 0.50
CA TYR A 378 17.00 18.60 0.92
C TYR A 378 17.55 18.37 2.31
N PHE A 379 16.79 17.77 3.23
CA PHE A 379 17.35 17.39 4.51
C PHE A 379 16.80 16.06 5.01
N TYR A 380 17.58 15.38 5.84
CA TYR A 380 17.16 14.20 6.59
C TYR A 380 17.84 14.18 7.95
N ALA A 381 17.23 13.51 8.91
CA ALA A 381 17.80 13.35 10.25
C ALA A 381 18.34 11.93 10.44
N GLU A 382 19.41 11.83 11.22
CA GLU A 382 20.02 10.57 11.62
C GLU A 382 20.20 10.53 13.14
N THR A 383 20.07 9.35 13.74
CA THR A 383 20.29 9.16 15.17
C THR A 383 20.92 7.79 15.43
N TRP A 384 21.67 7.71 16.52
CA TRP A 384 22.38 6.51 16.97
C TRP A 384 21.97 6.17 18.39
N ASP A 385 21.99 4.88 18.71
CA ASP A 385 21.83 4.35 20.05
C ASP A 385 23.20 4.15 20.74
N GLN A 386 23.15 3.65 21.98
CA GLN A 386 24.32 3.28 22.77
C GLN A 386 24.71 1.79 22.65
N ALA A 387 24.11 1.06 21.69
CA ALA A 387 24.40 -0.35 21.49
C ALA A 387 25.84 -0.57 20.99
N SER A 388 26.31 -1.81 21.05
CA SER A 388 27.64 -2.20 20.55
C SER A 388 27.54 -3.48 19.72
N PRO A 389 27.59 -3.41 18.37
CA PRO A 389 27.83 -2.21 17.56
C PRO A 389 26.65 -1.21 17.61
N SER A 390 26.96 0.08 17.54
CA SER A 390 25.95 1.14 17.56
C SER A 390 25.05 1.02 16.33
N GLN A 391 23.75 1.01 16.56
CA GLN A 391 22.75 0.99 15.51
C GLN A 391 22.40 2.43 15.13
N LYS A 392 22.00 2.60 13.87
CA LYS A 392 21.73 3.91 13.26
C LYS A 392 20.39 3.87 12.54
N SER A 393 19.61 4.93 12.72
CA SER A 393 18.38 5.16 11.96
C SER A 393 18.40 6.49 11.25
N ARG A 394 17.64 6.57 10.16
CA ARG A 394 17.56 7.74 9.28
C ARG A 394 16.12 7.98 8.84
N THR A 395 15.72 9.25 8.71
CA THR A 395 14.41 9.63 8.16
C THR A 395 14.41 9.63 6.63
N ASP A 396 13.22 9.70 6.04
CA ASP A 396 13.05 10.11 4.65
C ASP A 396 13.65 11.51 4.42
N THR A 397 13.85 11.83 3.14
CA THR A 397 14.36 13.15 2.73
C THR A 397 13.21 14.14 2.58
N TYR A 398 13.31 15.26 3.26
CA TYR A 398 12.37 16.37 3.24
C TYR A 398 12.89 17.45 2.30
N PHE A 399 11.97 18.12 1.60
CA PHE A 399 12.28 19.10 0.57
C PHE A 399 11.75 20.48 0.93
N ILE A 400 12.61 21.48 0.83
CA ILE A 400 12.30 22.88 1.03
C ILE A 400 12.70 23.64 -0.23
N GLN A 401 11.77 24.38 -0.81
CA GLN A 401 12.02 25.24 -1.97
C GLN A 401 11.91 26.71 -1.57
N TRP A 402 12.91 27.51 -1.94
CA TRP A 402 12.84 28.95 -1.81
C TRP A 402 12.37 29.54 -3.13
N GLU A 403 11.25 30.27 -3.14
CA GLU A 403 10.68 30.85 -4.37
C GLU A 403 11.69 31.72 -5.13
N ASP A 404 11.83 31.47 -6.43
CA ASP A 404 12.71 32.24 -7.33
C ASP A 404 12.04 33.56 -7.73
N THR A 405 12.65 34.68 -7.34
CA THR A 405 12.22 36.02 -7.73
C THR A 405 12.73 36.46 -9.10
N THR A 406 13.73 35.76 -9.64
CA THR A 406 14.46 36.08 -10.87
C THR A 406 13.91 35.37 -12.11
N SER A 407 13.04 34.36 -11.96
CA SER A 407 12.31 33.81 -13.10
C SER A 407 11.09 34.67 -13.44
N GLN A 408 11.35 35.74 -14.21
CA GLN A 408 10.48 36.09 -15.33
C GLN A 408 10.45 34.92 -16.34
N LYS A 409 9.80 33.81 -15.97
CA LYS A 409 9.24 32.93 -16.99
C LYS A 409 8.00 33.63 -17.51
N THR A 410 8.18 34.30 -18.63
CA THR A 410 7.14 34.53 -19.62
C THR A 410 6.57 33.17 -20.01
N SER A 411 5.71 32.62 -19.15
CA SER A 411 4.81 31.52 -19.49
C SER A 411 3.71 32.13 -20.36
N VAL A 412 4.07 32.50 -21.58
CA VAL A 412 3.10 32.54 -22.67
C VAL A 412 2.59 31.10 -22.79
N MET A 413 1.26 30.96 -22.71
CA MET A 413 0.47 29.74 -22.88
C MET A 413 1.28 28.48 -23.20
N ALA A 414 1.31 27.54 -22.25
CA ALA A 414 1.62 26.16 -22.57
C ALA A 414 0.55 25.66 -23.57
N GLY A 415 0.90 25.69 -24.86
CA GLY A 415 0.03 25.21 -25.94
C GLY A 415 0.34 25.75 -27.34
N ILE A 416 0.96 26.94 -27.50
CA ILE A 416 1.27 27.48 -28.84
C ILE A 416 2.72 27.97 -28.87
N ALA A 417 3.55 27.22 -29.60
CA ALA A 417 4.91 27.61 -29.90
C ALA A 417 4.89 28.83 -30.86
N LEU A 418 5.33 29.99 -30.36
CA LEU A 418 5.87 31.04 -31.23
C LEU A 418 7.26 31.38 -30.72
N ASP A 419 8.23 30.62 -31.21
CA ASP A 419 9.64 30.67 -30.79
C ASP A 419 10.45 31.76 -31.49
N ASN A 420 9.80 32.77 -32.08
CA ASN A 420 10.49 33.92 -32.67
C ASN A 420 9.55 35.13 -32.74
N MET A 421 9.55 35.97 -31.71
CA MET A 421 9.09 37.35 -31.84
C MET A 421 10.26 38.30 -31.64
N PRO A 422 10.41 39.35 -32.48
CA PRO A 422 11.38 40.41 -32.25
C PRO A 422 11.26 40.99 -30.83
N ALA A 423 12.39 41.37 -30.22
CA ALA A 423 12.50 41.86 -28.84
C ALA A 423 11.72 43.17 -28.52
N TYR A 424 10.88 43.66 -29.43
CA TYR A 424 10.24 44.97 -29.39
C TYR A 424 8.90 45.01 -28.65
N PHE A 425 8.44 43.91 -28.05
CA PHE A 425 7.11 43.86 -27.44
C PHE A 425 7.14 43.92 -25.91
N ARG A 426 6.52 44.98 -25.35
CA ARG A 426 6.33 45.18 -23.91
C ARG A 426 5.28 44.22 -23.37
N SER A 427 5.37 43.83 -22.10
CA SER A 427 4.33 43.05 -21.40
C SER A 427 3.38 43.97 -20.62
N GLN A 428 2.18 43.50 -20.24
CA GLN A 428 1.23 44.28 -19.42
C GLN A 428 1.88 44.77 -18.10
N ARG A 429 2.74 43.94 -17.50
CA ARG A 429 3.49 44.31 -16.30
C ARG A 429 4.51 45.42 -16.57
N GLN A 430 5.14 45.41 -17.73
CA GLN A 430 6.10 46.45 -18.12
C GLN A 430 5.40 47.79 -18.34
N VAL A 431 4.22 47.80 -18.98
CA VAL A 431 3.41 49.02 -19.12
C VAL A 431 3.07 49.60 -17.74
N ILE A 432 2.63 48.77 -16.79
CA ILE A 432 2.36 49.22 -15.41
C ILE A 432 3.59 49.86 -14.77
N ILE A 433 4.75 49.20 -14.86
CA ILE A 433 6.01 49.72 -14.28
C ILE A 433 6.37 51.07 -14.90
N ASP A 434 6.23 51.20 -16.23
CA ASP A 434 6.56 52.44 -16.93
C ASP A 434 5.53 53.55 -16.65
N THR A 435 4.24 53.22 -16.46
CA THR A 435 3.18 54.13 -16.00
C THR A 435 3.46 54.63 -14.57
N GLU A 436 3.84 53.75 -13.65
CA GLU A 436 4.23 54.11 -12.28
C GLU A 436 5.47 54.99 -12.26
N LYS A 437 6.48 54.64 -13.08
CA LYS A 437 7.69 55.43 -13.25
C LYS A 437 7.38 56.83 -13.79
N LEU A 438 6.52 56.95 -14.80
CA LEU A 438 6.08 58.23 -15.35
C LEU A 438 5.39 59.10 -14.30
N LEU A 439 4.60 58.49 -13.40
CA LEU A 439 3.95 59.20 -12.30
C LEU A 439 4.94 59.64 -11.21
N ALA A 440 5.93 58.81 -10.90
CA ALA A 440 7.00 59.15 -9.95
C ALA A 440 7.88 60.30 -10.48
N GLU A 441 8.18 60.31 -11.78
CA GLU A 441 9.00 61.34 -12.45
C GLU A 441 8.23 62.63 -12.77
N LYS A 442 6.89 62.65 -12.62
CA LYS A 442 6.02 63.76 -13.03
C LYS A 442 6.46 65.14 -12.52
N LYS A 443 7.02 65.21 -11.30
CA LYS A 443 7.47 66.49 -10.70
C LYS A 443 8.74 67.06 -11.34
N GLY A 444 9.51 66.25 -12.07
CA GLY A 444 10.77 66.63 -12.72
C GLY A 444 10.71 66.65 -14.25
N LEU A 445 9.55 66.37 -14.85
CA LEU A 445 9.35 66.34 -16.30
C LEU A 445 8.61 67.60 -16.77
N ASP A 446 8.99 68.11 -17.94
CA ASP A 446 8.20 69.15 -18.59
C ASP A 446 6.84 68.59 -19.08
N ASN A 447 5.85 69.47 -19.18
CA ASN A 447 4.47 69.07 -19.51
C ASN A 447 4.36 68.44 -20.90
N GLN A 448 5.23 68.78 -21.85
CA GLN A 448 5.20 68.22 -23.20
C GLN A 448 5.78 66.81 -23.20
N THR A 449 6.91 66.59 -22.53
CA THR A 449 7.51 65.25 -22.39
C THR A 449 6.61 64.30 -21.60
N PHE A 450 5.94 64.77 -20.55
CA PHE A 450 4.97 63.96 -19.81
C PHE A 450 3.82 63.50 -20.73
N LYS A 451 3.30 64.41 -21.54
CA LYS A 451 2.24 64.12 -22.51
C LYS A 451 2.69 63.11 -23.56
N THR A 452 3.85 63.32 -24.17
CA THR A 452 4.40 62.39 -25.17
C THR A 452 4.59 61.00 -24.57
N ARG A 453 5.24 60.88 -23.41
CA ARG A 453 5.46 59.58 -22.74
C ARG A 453 4.15 58.89 -22.36
N SER A 454 3.15 59.62 -21.89
CA SER A 454 1.82 59.06 -21.58
C SER A 454 1.14 58.51 -22.84
N ASN A 455 1.24 59.23 -23.97
CA ASN A 455 0.70 58.78 -25.23
C ASN A 455 1.46 57.56 -25.78
N ASP A 456 2.78 57.51 -25.64
CA ASP A 456 3.62 56.38 -26.06
C ASP A 456 3.24 55.10 -25.27
N LEU A 457 3.01 55.21 -23.96
CA LEU A 457 2.47 54.10 -23.16
C LEU A 457 1.08 53.67 -23.64
N GLY A 458 0.24 54.61 -24.08
CA GLY A 458 -1.04 54.30 -24.72
C GLY A 458 -0.89 53.53 -26.04
N VAL A 459 0.17 53.79 -26.80
CA VAL A 459 0.51 53.02 -28.00
C VAL A 459 0.96 51.61 -27.61
N ASP A 460 1.81 51.46 -26.60
CA ASP A 460 2.25 50.15 -26.10
C ASP A 460 1.05 49.30 -25.60
N GLN A 461 0.14 49.92 -24.86
CA GLN A 461 -1.10 49.30 -24.37
C GLN A 461 -2.01 48.85 -25.53
N LYS A 462 -2.09 49.63 -26.63
CA LYS A 462 -2.83 49.28 -27.86
C LYS A 462 -2.23 48.06 -28.55
N VAL A 463 -0.90 48.05 -28.74
CA VAL A 463 -0.19 46.94 -29.40
C VAL A 463 -0.40 45.64 -28.64
N LEU A 464 -0.32 45.70 -27.30
CA LEU A 464 -0.63 44.57 -26.43
C LEU A 464 -2.07 44.09 -26.57
N ARG A 465 -3.04 45.03 -26.60
CA ARG A 465 -4.47 44.70 -26.75
C ARG A 465 -4.75 44.03 -28.10
N LEU A 466 -4.22 44.55 -29.21
CA LEU A 466 -4.41 43.97 -30.53
C LEU A 466 -3.83 42.55 -30.63
N ARG A 467 -2.66 42.31 -30.03
CA ARG A 467 -2.08 40.96 -29.94
C ARG A 467 -3.01 39.97 -29.25
N TYR A 468 -3.54 40.34 -28.09
CA TYR A 468 -4.47 39.47 -27.36
C TYR A 468 -5.81 39.31 -28.10
N GLY A 469 -6.23 40.34 -28.86
CA GLY A 469 -7.42 40.30 -29.73
C GLY A 469 -7.29 39.34 -30.91
N GLN A 470 -6.09 39.21 -31.50
CA GLN A 470 -5.84 38.24 -32.57
C GLN A 470 -6.14 36.79 -32.15
N PHE A 471 -5.91 36.43 -30.88
CA PHE A 471 -6.23 35.08 -30.35
C PHE A 471 -7.72 34.79 -30.24
N LEU A 472 -8.56 35.84 -30.29
CA LEU A 472 -10.01 35.72 -30.20
C LEU A 472 -10.66 35.49 -31.58
N GLY A 473 -9.90 35.62 -32.66
CA GLY A 473 -10.41 35.57 -34.05
C GLY A 473 -11.25 36.78 -34.44
N GLU A 474 -11.34 37.79 -33.57
CA GLU A 474 -12.13 39.00 -33.82
C GLU A 474 -11.27 40.03 -34.56
N GLU A 475 -11.60 40.26 -35.83
CA GLU A 475 -11.04 41.36 -36.62
C GLU A 475 -11.51 42.69 -36.03
N PHE A 476 -10.74 43.28 -35.12
CA PHE A 476 -11.01 44.65 -34.68
C PHE A 476 -10.66 45.60 -35.83
N GLU A 477 -11.69 46.13 -36.48
CA GLU A 477 -11.63 47.17 -37.51
C GLU A 477 -10.61 48.25 -37.13
N THR A 478 -9.49 48.28 -37.85
CA THR A 478 -8.62 49.44 -37.92
C THR A 478 -9.28 50.52 -38.78
N SER A 479 -10.30 51.20 -38.26
CA SER A 479 -10.75 52.45 -38.87
C SER A 479 -11.40 53.37 -37.83
N ILE A 480 -10.63 54.33 -37.35
CA ILE A 480 -11.17 55.53 -36.71
C ILE A 480 -11.30 56.57 -37.82
N GLY A 481 -12.51 56.69 -38.39
CA GLY A 481 -12.90 57.81 -39.24
C GLY A 481 -13.13 57.47 -40.72
N SER A 482 -14.29 56.91 -41.05
CA SER A 482 -14.96 57.17 -42.33
C SER A 482 -16.47 57.22 -42.13
N ASP A 483 -17.10 58.13 -42.84
CA ASP A 483 -18.48 58.55 -42.69
C ASP A 483 -19.53 57.43 -42.77
N ARG A 484 -20.64 57.72 -42.07
CA ARG A 484 -21.91 57.00 -42.06
C ARG A 484 -22.38 56.75 -43.50
N HIS A 485 -22.65 55.50 -43.85
CA HIS A 485 -23.75 55.17 -44.76
C HIS A 485 -24.45 53.89 -44.28
N ASN A 486 -25.74 54.06 -43.98
CA ASN A 486 -26.73 52.99 -43.83
C ASN A 486 -26.69 52.04 -45.03
N HIS A 487 -26.89 50.76 -44.77
CA HIS A 487 -27.80 49.83 -45.47
C HIS A 487 -27.83 48.58 -44.58
N GLU A 488 -28.84 48.42 -43.72
CA GLU A 488 -30.11 47.71 -44.00
C GLU A 488 -29.93 46.41 -44.80
N GLU A 489 -30.40 45.35 -44.16
CA GLU A 489 -30.50 43.96 -44.60
C GLU A 489 -31.12 43.86 -45.99
N ASP A 490 -30.59 42.97 -46.84
CA ASP A 490 -31.40 42.24 -47.81
C ASP A 490 -30.73 40.90 -48.15
N GLU A 491 -31.49 39.84 -47.86
CA GLU A 491 -31.31 38.48 -48.35
C GLU A 491 -31.43 38.46 -49.88
N HIS A 492 -30.58 37.72 -50.60
CA HIS A 492 -31.00 37.03 -51.83
C HIS A 492 -30.05 35.88 -52.20
N GLU A 493 -30.69 34.73 -52.42
CA GLU A 493 -30.18 33.50 -53.05
C GLU A 493 -29.83 33.71 -54.53
N GLY A 494 -28.97 32.84 -55.09
CA GLY A 494 -29.07 32.46 -56.51
C GLY A 494 -27.77 32.38 -57.33
N GLU A 495 -27.47 31.14 -57.76
CA GLU A 495 -26.99 30.72 -59.09
C GLU A 495 -25.54 31.04 -59.55
N ASP A 496 -24.74 29.97 -59.58
CA ASP A 496 -24.12 29.28 -60.73
C ASP A 496 -23.59 30.05 -61.97
N GLU A 497 -22.50 29.46 -62.49
CA GLU A 497 -21.88 29.55 -63.83
C GLU A 497 -20.94 30.74 -64.12
N HIS A 498 -19.63 30.44 -64.26
CA HIS A 498 -19.05 30.17 -65.59
C HIS A 498 -17.58 29.71 -65.54
N ASP A 499 -17.35 28.68 -66.36
CA ASP A 499 -16.10 28.09 -66.84
C ASP A 499 -15.01 29.08 -67.30
N HIS A 500 -13.75 28.68 -67.15
CA HIS A 500 -12.94 28.13 -68.25
C HIS A 500 -11.51 27.77 -67.77
N ASP A 501 -11.19 26.47 -67.89
CA ASP A 501 -10.12 25.89 -68.74
C ASP A 501 -8.86 26.71 -69.00
N GLU A 502 -7.65 26.17 -69.16
CA GLU A 502 -7.04 24.83 -69.04
C GLU A 502 -5.53 25.10 -69.26
N HIS A 503 -4.69 24.26 -68.65
CA HIS A 503 -3.39 23.79 -69.14
C HIS A 503 -2.34 24.77 -69.73
N SER A 504 -1.15 24.84 -69.12
CA SER A 504 -0.08 23.86 -69.37
C SER A 504 1.31 24.31 -68.89
N GLU A 505 1.93 23.41 -68.14
CA GLU A 505 3.32 22.93 -68.22
C GLU A 505 4.54 23.88 -68.24
N LYS A 506 5.34 23.66 -67.19
CA LYS A 506 6.79 23.35 -67.18
C LYS A 506 7.82 24.48 -67.17
N GLU A 507 8.43 24.59 -65.99
CA GLU A 507 9.87 24.46 -65.68
C GLU A 507 10.89 25.17 -66.58
N GLY A 508 11.60 26.13 -65.96
CA GLY A 508 12.81 26.72 -66.51
C GLY A 508 13.54 27.58 -65.46
N SER A 509 14.43 26.93 -64.72
CA SER A 509 15.52 27.42 -63.87
C SER A 509 16.03 28.86 -64.07
N GLN A 510 16.21 29.58 -62.94
CA GLN A 510 17.43 30.24 -62.42
C GLN A 510 18.43 30.86 -63.45
N GLU A 511 19.10 32.00 -63.26
CA GLU A 511 19.26 33.01 -62.20
C GLU A 511 20.27 34.04 -62.78
N LYS A 512 20.23 35.31 -62.31
CA LYS A 512 21.22 36.41 -62.48
C LYS A 512 21.35 37.01 -63.90
N THR A 513 21.38 38.34 -64.12
CA THR A 513 21.98 39.44 -63.33
C THR A 513 21.44 40.80 -63.82
N VAL A 514 21.04 41.65 -62.86
CA VAL A 514 21.22 43.12 -62.71
C VAL A 514 21.27 44.03 -63.96
N GLU A 515 20.34 44.99 -64.02
CA GLU A 515 20.50 46.47 -63.95
C GLU A 515 19.08 47.06 -64.17
N GLN A 516 18.56 47.95 -63.33
CA GLN A 516 18.76 49.38 -63.53
C GLN A 516 18.40 50.20 -62.28
N LEU A 517 19.27 51.16 -62.01
CA LEU A 517 19.25 52.12 -60.90
C LEU A 517 18.10 53.13 -60.98
N HIS A 518 17.59 53.54 -59.82
CA HIS A 518 17.39 54.95 -59.54
C HIS A 518 17.87 55.29 -58.13
N SER A 519 18.90 56.11 -58.08
CA SER A 519 19.49 56.75 -56.90
C SER A 519 18.72 58.03 -56.60
N HIS A 520 18.34 58.25 -55.35
CA HIS A 520 18.32 59.59 -54.77
C HIS A 520 18.94 59.59 -53.37
N ASP A 521 19.91 60.49 -53.27
CA ASP A 521 20.86 60.78 -52.19
C ASP A 521 20.19 61.46 -50.98
N HIS A 522 20.88 61.37 -49.85
CA HIS A 522 20.46 61.71 -48.51
C HIS A 522 20.39 63.22 -48.23
N GLY A 523 19.39 63.63 -47.45
CA GLY A 523 19.36 64.91 -46.75
C GLY A 523 18.71 64.74 -45.39
N GLY A 524 19.52 64.71 -44.33
CA GLY A 524 19.08 64.44 -42.97
C GLY A 524 18.15 65.50 -42.39
N ASN A 525 17.09 65.04 -41.72
CA ASN A 525 16.56 65.67 -40.53
C ASN A 525 15.71 64.67 -39.74
N ASN A 526 16.03 64.50 -38.46
CA ASN A 526 15.27 63.69 -37.53
C ASN A 526 13.83 64.19 -37.41
N SER A 527 12.87 63.39 -37.87
CA SER A 527 11.44 63.49 -37.56
C SER A 527 10.84 62.08 -37.63
N PRO A 528 9.85 61.78 -36.77
CA PRO A 528 9.48 60.42 -36.43
C PRO A 528 8.88 59.71 -37.63
N THR A 529 9.37 58.50 -37.86
CA THR A 529 8.89 57.53 -38.85
C THR A 529 7.36 57.46 -38.78
N LYS A 530 6.70 57.79 -39.89
CA LYS A 530 5.25 57.70 -40.02
C LYS A 530 4.82 56.24 -39.88
N PHE A 531 3.91 55.99 -38.94
CA PHE A 531 3.37 54.68 -38.55
C PHE A 531 2.65 53.91 -39.68
N GLY A 532 2.44 54.52 -40.86
CA GLY A 532 1.86 53.82 -42.02
C GLY A 532 2.72 52.67 -42.54
N GLU A 533 4.05 52.85 -42.56
CA GLU A 533 4.96 51.82 -43.10
C GLU A 533 5.12 50.61 -42.18
N LEU A 534 5.00 50.77 -40.85
CA LEU A 534 5.16 49.66 -39.92
C LEU A 534 3.93 48.73 -39.90
N GLY A 535 2.74 49.28 -40.16
CA GLY A 535 1.51 48.51 -40.34
C GLY A 535 1.50 47.73 -41.65
N ASP A 536 1.95 48.35 -42.74
CA ASP A 536 2.03 47.71 -44.07
C ASP A 536 3.12 46.63 -44.13
N MET A 537 4.26 46.82 -43.47
CA MET A 537 5.29 45.77 -43.34
C MET A 537 4.82 44.57 -42.50
N LEU A 538 3.88 44.76 -41.57
CA LEU A 538 3.32 43.69 -40.74
C LEU A 538 2.31 42.83 -41.53
N ASN A 539 1.57 43.46 -42.44
CA ASN A 539 0.52 42.80 -43.22
C ASN A 539 1.10 41.83 -44.26
N GLY A 540 2.32 42.07 -44.76
CA GLY A 540 2.99 41.20 -45.75
C GLY A 540 3.60 39.91 -45.18
N TYR A 541 3.77 39.80 -43.86
CA TYR A 541 4.36 38.61 -43.20
C TYR A 541 3.33 37.72 -42.49
N ALA A 542 2.07 38.14 -42.43
CA ALA A 542 0.98 37.39 -41.82
C ALA A 542 0.12 36.75 -42.91
N HIS A 543 0.29 35.44 -43.14
CA HIS A 543 -0.73 34.67 -43.85
C HIS A 543 -2.02 34.68 -43.00
N ARG A 544 -2.98 35.54 -43.36
CA ARG A 544 -4.23 35.78 -42.63
C ARG A 544 -5.36 34.78 -42.91
N HIS A 545 -5.09 33.65 -43.58
CA HIS A 545 -6.16 32.78 -44.08
C HIS A 545 -6.46 31.51 -43.25
N ASP A 546 -5.66 31.18 -42.22
CA ASP A 546 -5.81 29.90 -41.48
C ASP A 546 -6.04 30.06 -39.95
N MET A 547 -6.43 31.24 -39.45
CA MET A 547 -6.52 31.47 -37.99
C MET A 547 -7.87 31.15 -37.34
N GLU A 548 -8.89 30.81 -38.12
CA GLU A 548 -10.21 30.44 -37.59
C GLU A 548 -10.14 29.15 -36.76
N ASP A 549 -9.19 28.26 -37.07
CA ASP A 549 -8.90 27.05 -36.29
C ASP A 549 -8.34 27.36 -34.89
N VAL A 550 -7.61 28.47 -34.69
CA VAL A 550 -7.04 28.84 -33.37
C VAL A 550 -8.13 29.27 -32.39
N ALA A 551 -9.22 29.86 -32.90
CA ALA A 551 -10.36 30.25 -32.09
C ALA A 551 -11.15 29.05 -31.51
N THR A 552 -10.97 27.83 -32.05
CA THR A 552 -11.65 26.63 -31.52
C THR A 552 -11.00 26.04 -30.26
N PHE A 553 -9.79 26.47 -29.89
CA PHE A 553 -9.04 25.91 -28.75
C PHE A 553 -9.46 26.44 -27.37
N PHE A 554 -10.19 27.57 -27.31
CA PHE A 554 -10.60 28.17 -26.04
C PHE A 554 -12.06 27.86 -25.72
N ASP A 555 -12.30 27.35 -24.51
CA ASP A 555 -13.66 27.26 -23.96
C ASP A 555 -14.34 28.63 -23.94
N GLU A 556 -15.66 28.66 -24.10
CA GLU A 556 -16.48 29.90 -24.10
C GLU A 556 -16.22 30.77 -22.85
N THR A 557 -15.95 30.12 -21.71
CA THR A 557 -15.57 30.80 -20.47
C THR A 557 -14.21 31.50 -20.55
N MET A 558 -13.21 30.90 -21.20
CA MET A 558 -11.87 31.50 -21.38
C MET A 558 -11.93 32.69 -22.35
N LYS A 559 -12.70 32.57 -23.43
CA LYS A 559 -12.96 33.68 -24.37
C LYS A 559 -13.61 34.86 -23.67
N SER A 560 -14.59 34.62 -22.78
CA SER A 560 -15.24 35.69 -22.00
C SER A 560 -14.25 36.44 -21.08
N GLN A 561 -13.32 35.72 -20.45
CA GLN A 561 -12.31 36.31 -19.56
C GLN A 561 -11.26 37.10 -20.34
N LEU A 562 -10.85 36.62 -21.51
CA LEU A 562 -9.96 37.34 -22.41
C LEU A 562 -10.62 38.64 -22.93
N LYS A 563 -11.90 38.58 -23.33
CA LYS A 563 -12.70 39.77 -23.69
C LYS A 563 -12.74 40.80 -22.56
N ALA A 564 -12.97 40.35 -21.33
CA ALA A 564 -12.95 41.22 -20.16
C ALA A 564 -11.59 41.88 -19.95
N ALA A 565 -10.48 41.14 -20.15
CA ALA A 565 -9.13 41.69 -20.07
C ALA A 565 -8.90 42.76 -21.14
N LEU A 566 -9.28 42.49 -22.40
CA LEU A 566 -9.17 43.43 -23.51
C LEU A 566 -9.96 44.73 -23.28
N ALA A 567 -11.15 44.63 -22.67
CA ALA A 567 -11.94 45.80 -22.29
C ALA A 567 -11.23 46.66 -21.23
N GLN A 568 -10.60 46.06 -20.22
CA GLN A 568 -9.78 46.81 -19.26
C GLN A 568 -8.54 47.44 -19.92
N MET A 569 -7.93 46.75 -20.89
CA MET A 569 -6.80 47.30 -21.66
C MET A 569 -7.22 48.49 -22.54
N TRP A 570 -8.44 48.48 -23.10
CA TRP A 570 -9.00 49.63 -23.84
C TRP A 570 -9.19 50.84 -22.93
N GLU A 571 -9.76 50.63 -21.75
CA GLU A 571 -9.96 51.67 -20.75
C GLU A 571 -8.62 52.27 -20.26
N ALA A 572 -7.58 51.44 -20.11
CA ALA A 572 -6.22 51.91 -19.83
C ALA A 572 -5.65 52.72 -21.00
N GLU A 573 -5.73 52.20 -22.23
CA GLU A 573 -5.27 52.87 -23.45
C GLU A 573 -5.89 54.28 -23.60
N LEU A 574 -7.20 54.39 -23.43
CA LEU A 574 -7.92 55.66 -23.52
C LEU A 574 -7.40 56.69 -22.52
N ARG A 575 -7.16 56.28 -21.27
CA ARG A 575 -6.68 57.17 -20.20
C ARG A 575 -5.23 57.58 -20.40
N LEU A 576 -4.38 56.68 -20.92
CA LEU A 576 -3.00 56.98 -21.28
C LEU A 576 -2.94 57.99 -22.44
N ARG A 577 -3.77 57.81 -23.47
CA ARG A 577 -3.89 58.73 -24.62
C ARG A 577 -4.49 60.10 -24.24
N THR A 578 -5.36 60.13 -23.22
CA THR A 578 -5.95 61.37 -22.69
C THR A 578 -5.12 62.01 -21.57
N MET A 579 -3.86 61.58 -21.39
CA MET A 579 -2.88 62.16 -20.47
C MET A 579 -3.22 62.01 -18.98
N ARG A 580 -3.92 60.92 -18.65
CA ARG A 580 -4.35 60.57 -17.28
C ARG A 580 -3.77 59.21 -16.83
N PRO A 581 -2.43 59.06 -16.74
CA PRO A 581 -1.83 57.77 -16.38
C PRO A 581 -2.20 57.29 -14.96
N ALA A 582 -2.45 58.20 -14.01
CA ALA A 582 -2.90 57.83 -12.66
C ALA A 582 -4.28 57.15 -12.65
N GLU A 583 -5.17 57.56 -13.57
CA GLU A 583 -6.49 56.93 -13.72
C GLU A 583 -6.41 55.63 -14.56
N ALA A 584 -5.34 55.44 -15.34
CA ALA A 584 -5.12 54.23 -16.15
C ALA A 584 -4.67 53.03 -15.29
N LEU A 585 -3.83 53.26 -14.27
CA LEU A 585 -3.26 52.21 -13.43
C LEU A 585 -4.27 51.16 -12.90
N PRO A 586 -5.44 51.52 -12.35
CA PRO A 586 -6.41 50.53 -11.87
C PRO A 586 -6.90 49.57 -12.98
N TYR A 587 -7.02 50.07 -14.22
CA TYR A 587 -7.43 49.27 -15.37
C TYR A 587 -6.28 48.40 -15.87
N GLU A 588 -5.05 48.90 -15.87
CA GLU A 588 -3.86 48.11 -16.21
C GLU A 588 -3.66 46.95 -15.22
N TYR A 589 -3.85 47.19 -13.92
CA TYR A 589 -3.79 46.16 -12.87
C TYR A 589 -4.88 45.10 -13.03
N LYS A 590 -6.13 45.51 -13.29
CA LYS A 590 -7.24 44.58 -13.57
C LYS A 590 -6.99 43.75 -14.83
N ALA A 591 -6.45 44.36 -15.89
CA ALA A 591 -6.07 43.63 -17.10
C ALA A 591 -5.00 42.55 -16.78
N LEU A 592 -3.97 42.90 -16.00
CA LEU A 592 -2.93 41.97 -15.59
C LEU A 592 -3.50 40.80 -14.75
N GLU A 593 -4.41 41.08 -13.83
CA GLU A 593 -5.08 40.08 -13.00
C GLU A 593 -5.88 39.08 -13.86
N LEU A 594 -6.69 39.59 -14.80
CA LEU A 594 -7.48 38.76 -15.71
C LEU A 594 -6.59 37.89 -16.61
N ILE A 595 -5.49 38.45 -17.14
CA ILE A 595 -4.51 37.70 -17.93
C ILE A 595 -3.86 36.59 -17.09
N LYS A 596 -3.49 36.86 -15.83
CA LYS A 596 -2.91 35.85 -14.94
C LYS A 596 -3.90 34.75 -14.57
N SER A 597 -5.15 35.11 -14.27
CA SER A 597 -6.22 34.15 -14.02
C SER A 597 -6.41 33.23 -15.23
N LEU A 598 -6.41 33.80 -16.45
CA LEU A 598 -6.49 33.02 -17.68
C LEU A 598 -5.29 32.06 -17.82
N GLN A 599 -4.07 32.53 -17.59
CA GLN A 599 -2.85 31.70 -17.63
C GLN A 599 -2.87 30.55 -16.61
N GLN A 600 -3.37 30.80 -15.40
CA GLN A 600 -3.49 29.76 -14.38
C GLN A 600 -4.54 28.72 -14.76
N LYS A 601 -5.67 29.14 -15.35
CA LYS A 601 -6.74 28.25 -15.82
C LYS A 601 -6.35 27.45 -17.07
N SER A 602 -5.54 28.04 -17.96
CA SER A 602 -5.01 27.34 -19.14
C SER A 602 -3.83 26.42 -18.81
N ARG A 603 -3.35 26.42 -17.55
CA ARG A 603 -2.27 25.54 -17.10
C ARG A 603 -2.81 24.12 -16.95
N VAL A 604 -2.99 23.45 -18.08
CA VAL A 604 -3.15 21.99 -18.13
C VAL A 604 -1.88 21.39 -17.54
N TYR A 605 -2.02 20.63 -16.47
CA TYR A 605 -0.95 19.77 -15.97
C TYR A 605 -0.64 18.77 -17.07
N VAL A 606 0.38 19.03 -17.87
CA VAL A 606 1.00 18.00 -18.70
C VAL A 606 1.72 17.11 -17.69
N GLU A 607 1.09 15.99 -17.32
CA GLU A 607 1.82 14.86 -16.76
C GLU A 607 3.06 14.67 -17.63
N LYS A 608 4.25 14.59 -17.00
CA LYS A 608 5.50 14.20 -17.67
C LYS A 608 5.14 13.18 -18.73
N VAL A 609 5.54 13.41 -19.98
CA VAL A 609 5.31 12.49 -21.12
C VAL A 609 5.86 11.10 -20.79
N GLY A 610 5.07 10.35 -20.05
CA GLY A 610 5.07 8.91 -20.08
C GLY A 610 4.61 8.53 -21.47
N PHE A 611 5.31 7.58 -22.05
CA PHE A 611 4.91 6.86 -23.25
C PHE A 611 3.37 6.71 -23.30
N LYS A 612 2.72 7.45 -24.21
CA LYS A 612 1.34 7.17 -24.61
C LYS A 612 1.44 6.15 -25.74
N PRO A 613 1.26 4.83 -25.46
CA PRO A 613 1.18 3.88 -26.55
C PRO A 613 0.07 4.33 -27.51
N PRO A 614 0.26 4.18 -28.83
CA PRO A 614 -0.79 4.47 -29.79
C PRO A 614 -2.07 3.71 -29.39
N PRO A 615 -3.26 4.32 -29.61
CA PRO A 615 -4.52 3.72 -29.20
C PRO A 615 -4.63 2.32 -29.80
N LEU A 616 -4.70 1.31 -28.94
CA LEU A 616 -4.93 -0.06 -29.35
C LEU A 616 -6.25 -0.09 -30.09
N LYS A 617 -6.23 -0.39 -31.39
CA LYS A 617 -7.44 -0.56 -32.20
C LYS A 617 -8.16 -1.82 -31.73
N PRO A 618 -9.22 -1.73 -30.90
CA PRO A 618 -9.73 -2.90 -30.19
C PRO A 618 -10.39 -3.89 -31.13
N ALA A 619 -10.92 -3.43 -32.27
CA ALA A 619 -11.51 -4.27 -33.30
C ALA A 619 -10.47 -5.11 -34.06
N GLU A 620 -9.25 -4.59 -34.26
CA GLU A 620 -8.17 -5.28 -34.97
C GLU A 620 -7.29 -6.12 -34.02
N LYS A 621 -7.12 -5.67 -32.78
CA LYS A 621 -6.24 -6.28 -31.78
C LYS A 621 -6.94 -7.20 -30.78
N ARG A 622 -8.28 -7.18 -30.67
CA ARG A 622 -9.00 -8.17 -29.83
C ARG A 622 -8.82 -9.57 -30.43
N LEU A 623 -8.45 -10.53 -29.59
CA LEU A 623 -8.36 -11.96 -29.91
C LEU A 623 -7.26 -12.36 -30.91
N THR A 624 -6.32 -11.47 -31.24
CA THR A 624 -5.24 -11.73 -32.21
C THR A 624 -3.85 -11.93 -31.59
N GLY A 625 -3.75 -12.05 -30.27
CA GLY A 625 -2.48 -12.35 -29.58
C GLY A 625 -2.11 -13.83 -29.64
N GLU A 626 -0.83 -14.14 -29.80
CA GLU A 626 -0.29 -15.49 -29.60
C GLU A 626 -0.47 -15.87 -28.11
N LEU A 627 -1.15 -16.99 -27.87
CA LEU A 627 -1.50 -17.47 -26.52
C LEU A 627 -0.41 -18.38 -25.92
N GLU A 628 0.77 -18.45 -26.53
CA GLU A 628 1.83 -19.39 -26.13
C GLU A 628 2.40 -19.04 -24.74
N ASP A 629 2.49 -17.75 -24.40
CA ASP A 629 2.92 -17.24 -23.09
C ASP A 629 1.75 -16.93 -22.13
N ILE A 630 0.50 -16.96 -22.62
CA ILE A 630 -0.69 -16.74 -21.81
C ILE A 630 -1.10 -18.07 -21.19
N GLN A 631 -0.61 -18.33 -19.97
CA GLN A 631 -1.12 -19.42 -19.16
C GLN A 631 -2.63 -19.21 -18.95
N SER A 632 -3.42 -20.16 -19.43
CA SER A 632 -4.87 -20.18 -19.26
C SER A 632 -5.21 -20.10 -17.75
N PRO A 633 -6.30 -19.44 -17.33
CA PRO A 633 -6.75 -19.46 -15.92
C PRO A 633 -7.15 -20.85 -15.39
N HIS A 634 -7.20 -21.86 -16.27
CA HIS A 634 -6.83 -23.19 -15.85
C HIS A 634 -5.31 -23.23 -15.79
N GLU A 635 -4.75 -22.68 -14.71
CA GLU A 635 -3.41 -23.05 -14.29
C GLU A 635 -3.35 -24.56 -14.45
N VAL A 636 -2.43 -25.01 -15.29
CA VAL A 636 -1.72 -26.23 -14.98
C VAL A 636 -1.24 -25.98 -13.57
N TRP A 637 -1.96 -26.53 -12.59
CA TRP A 637 -1.42 -26.77 -11.27
C TRP A 637 -0.33 -27.82 -11.54
N ASP A 638 0.77 -27.36 -12.14
CA ASP A 638 2.06 -27.97 -11.92
C ASP A 638 2.06 -28.13 -10.42
N ALA A 639 2.20 -29.39 -10.01
CA ALA A 639 2.39 -29.74 -8.64
C ALA A 639 3.59 -28.92 -8.17
N HIS A 640 3.33 -27.68 -7.73
CA HIS A 640 4.11 -26.98 -6.75
C HIS A 640 4.24 -28.05 -5.71
N THR A 641 5.39 -28.69 -5.72
CA THR A 641 5.71 -29.77 -4.81
C THR A 641 5.42 -29.12 -3.48
N ILE A 642 4.30 -29.51 -2.86
CA ILE A 642 3.84 -28.89 -1.62
C ILE A 642 5.07 -29.01 -0.76
N THR A 643 5.75 -27.88 -0.53
CA THR A 643 7.05 -27.94 0.11
C THR A 643 6.68 -28.26 1.54
N VAL A 644 6.72 -29.55 1.87
CA VAL A 644 6.20 -30.03 3.14
C VAL A 644 7.11 -29.42 4.19
N VAL A 645 6.61 -28.36 4.82
CA VAL A 645 7.36 -27.65 5.84
C VAL A 645 7.49 -28.59 7.03
N TYR A 646 8.75 -28.88 7.42
CA TYR A 646 9.14 -29.82 8.48
C TYR A 646 8.67 -31.28 8.26
N PRO A 647 9.21 -31.97 7.25
CA PRO A 647 8.77 -33.32 6.89
C PRO A 647 9.04 -34.34 8.00
N HIS A 648 10.13 -34.21 8.75
CA HIS A 648 10.46 -35.17 9.81
C HIS A 648 9.60 -34.95 11.05
N LEU A 649 9.27 -33.70 11.40
CA LEU A 649 8.30 -33.43 12.48
C LEU A 649 6.93 -34.04 12.22
N ARG A 650 6.46 -34.02 10.96
CA ARG A 650 5.20 -34.69 10.58
C ARG A 650 5.28 -36.20 10.74
N GLN A 651 6.36 -36.80 10.26
CA GLN A 651 6.58 -38.24 10.41
C GLN A 651 6.68 -38.63 11.90
N ALA A 652 7.31 -37.80 12.74
CA ALA A 652 7.39 -38.02 14.17
C ALA A 652 6.02 -38.00 14.86
N VAL A 653 5.09 -37.12 14.45
CA VAL A 653 3.70 -37.14 14.95
C VAL A 653 3.04 -38.49 14.67
N SER A 654 3.23 -39.06 13.48
CA SER A 654 2.69 -40.39 13.14
C SER A 654 3.32 -41.51 13.97
N VAL A 655 4.62 -41.43 14.29
CA VAL A 655 5.29 -42.39 15.18
C VAL A 655 4.75 -42.29 16.61
N LEU A 656 4.57 -41.07 17.14
CA LEU A 656 4.00 -40.85 18.47
C LEU A 656 2.54 -41.31 18.55
N GLU A 657 1.76 -41.16 17.48
CA GLU A 657 0.40 -41.67 17.40
C GLU A 657 0.33 -43.20 17.45
N LYS A 658 1.23 -43.89 16.74
CA LYS A 658 1.38 -45.36 16.86
C LYS A 658 1.72 -45.77 18.30
N MET A 659 2.65 -45.05 18.94
CA MET A 659 3.02 -45.29 20.34
C MET A 659 1.87 -45.02 21.32
N HIS A 660 1.01 -44.04 21.04
CA HIS A 660 -0.16 -43.76 21.87
C HIS A 660 -1.23 -44.85 21.77
N ASN A 661 -1.48 -45.35 20.54
CA ASN A 661 -2.55 -46.31 20.27
C ASN A 661 -2.15 -47.75 20.59
N GLN A 662 -0.86 -48.06 20.68
CA GLN A 662 -0.35 -49.41 20.97
C GLN A 662 0.47 -49.42 22.26
N SER A 663 -0.09 -49.98 23.33
CA SER A 663 0.49 -49.99 24.68
C SER A 663 1.87 -50.66 24.80
N ASN A 664 2.22 -51.51 23.83
CA ASN A 664 3.49 -52.27 23.78
C ASN A 664 4.32 -51.96 22.51
N TYR A 665 4.16 -50.78 21.90
CA TYR A 665 4.94 -50.41 20.73
C TYR A 665 6.44 -50.24 21.07
N ALA A 666 7.27 -51.13 20.55
CA ALA A 666 8.73 -50.96 20.58
C ALA A 666 9.14 -50.14 19.35
N THR A 667 9.70 -48.94 19.57
CA THR A 667 10.21 -48.09 18.48
C THR A 667 11.24 -48.86 17.64
N THR A 668 10.97 -49.00 16.35
CA THR A 668 11.89 -49.65 15.41
C THR A 668 13.09 -48.76 15.09
N THR A 669 14.16 -49.32 14.51
CA THR A 669 15.33 -48.53 14.07
C THR A 669 14.96 -47.38 13.11
N PRO A 670 14.07 -47.58 12.12
CA PRO A 670 13.55 -46.49 11.28
C PRO A 670 12.78 -45.41 12.08
N ASP A 671 11.95 -45.81 13.04
CA ASP A 671 11.21 -44.85 13.88
C ASP A 671 12.17 -43.96 14.68
N ARG A 672 13.24 -44.55 15.25
CA ARG A 672 14.26 -43.78 15.97
C ARG A 672 14.97 -42.77 15.08
N GLN A 673 15.32 -43.15 13.85
CA GLN A 673 15.93 -42.23 12.89
C GLN A 673 15.00 -41.07 12.50
N ILE A 674 13.70 -41.33 12.36
CA ILE A 674 12.68 -40.28 12.12
C ILE A 674 12.63 -39.33 13.31
N LEU A 675 12.56 -39.86 14.54
CA LEU A 675 12.53 -39.06 15.76
C LEU A 675 13.81 -38.25 15.96
N GLU A 676 14.98 -38.79 15.61
CA GLU A 676 16.27 -38.08 15.65
C GLU A 676 16.29 -36.89 14.68
N LYS A 677 15.90 -37.09 13.41
CA LYS A 677 15.82 -36.01 12.43
C LYS A 677 14.78 -34.96 12.82
N ALA A 678 13.63 -35.39 13.33
CA ALA A 678 12.60 -34.51 13.86
C ALA A 678 13.10 -33.71 15.07
N SER A 679 13.93 -34.29 15.93
CA SER A 679 14.54 -33.58 17.06
C SER A 679 15.46 -32.44 16.61
N GLY A 680 16.17 -32.61 15.48
CA GLY A 680 16.96 -31.56 14.85
C GLY A 680 16.11 -30.42 14.30
N GLU A 681 15.02 -30.75 13.59
CA GLU A 681 14.04 -29.76 13.11
C GLU A 681 13.39 -28.99 14.26
N LEU A 682 12.96 -29.71 15.31
CA LEU A 682 12.36 -29.13 16.51
C LEU A 682 13.34 -28.21 17.25
N ALA A 683 14.60 -28.61 17.38
CA ALA A 683 15.63 -27.76 17.99
C ALA A 683 15.79 -26.45 17.21
N SER A 684 15.80 -26.50 15.88
CA SER A 684 15.87 -25.28 15.05
C SER A 684 14.64 -24.39 15.19
N LEU A 685 13.46 -24.97 15.36
CA LEU A 685 12.21 -24.25 15.58
C LEU A 685 12.17 -23.56 16.93
N ILE A 686 12.62 -24.25 17.98
CA ILE A 686 12.70 -23.70 19.34
C ILE A 686 13.57 -22.44 19.35
N LEU A 687 14.68 -22.42 18.61
CA LEU A 687 15.54 -21.23 18.52
C LEU A 687 14.86 -20.04 17.83
N LYS A 688 13.97 -20.29 16.86
CA LYS A 688 13.31 -19.24 16.08
C LYS A 688 12.07 -18.65 16.75
N GLN A 689 11.45 -19.36 17.69
CA GLN A 689 10.18 -18.93 18.30
C GLN A 689 10.27 -18.95 19.84
N PRO A 690 10.22 -17.77 20.52
CA PRO A 690 10.36 -17.65 21.98
C PRO A 690 9.17 -18.18 22.81
N GLY A 691 8.40 -19.14 22.31
CA GLY A 691 7.26 -19.74 23.02
C GLY A 691 7.28 -21.27 23.09
N ILE A 692 8.23 -21.92 22.40
CA ILE A 692 8.30 -23.39 22.33
C ILE A 692 9.19 -23.91 23.45
N ARG A 693 8.62 -24.66 24.39
CA ARG A 693 9.36 -25.17 25.54
C ARG A 693 10.34 -26.28 25.16
N ALA A 694 11.58 -26.18 25.65
CA ALA A 694 12.60 -27.22 25.53
C ALA A 694 12.18 -28.59 26.14
N SER A 695 11.15 -28.61 26.99
CA SER A 695 10.59 -29.84 27.57
C SER A 695 10.16 -30.86 26.51
N THR A 696 9.56 -30.41 25.40
CA THR A 696 9.11 -31.32 24.32
C THR A 696 10.30 -32.00 23.64
N LEU A 697 11.39 -31.26 23.44
CA LEU A 697 12.63 -31.82 22.89
C LEU A 697 13.28 -32.82 23.87
N ASN A 698 13.22 -32.53 25.17
CA ASN A 698 13.72 -33.43 26.21
C ASN A 698 12.91 -34.73 26.27
N ASP A 699 11.58 -34.64 26.24
CA ASP A 699 10.71 -35.81 26.24
C ASP A 699 10.90 -36.65 24.95
N LEU A 700 11.06 -36.00 23.78
CA LEU A 700 11.37 -36.67 22.52
C LEU A 700 12.71 -37.42 22.58
N ARG A 701 13.73 -36.83 23.21
CA ARG A 701 15.05 -37.48 23.38
C ARG A 701 15.01 -38.67 24.34
N LYS A 702 14.17 -38.63 25.38
CA LYS A 702 13.93 -39.80 26.25
C LYS A 702 13.31 -40.95 25.47
N VAL A 703 12.41 -40.68 24.53
CA VAL A 703 11.86 -41.70 23.61
C VAL A 703 12.97 -42.33 22.77
N ILE A 704 13.85 -41.49 22.20
CA ILE A 704 14.98 -41.95 21.37
C ILE A 704 15.94 -42.83 22.19
N ALA A 705 16.19 -42.45 23.45
CA ALA A 705 17.03 -43.21 24.39
C ALA A 705 16.39 -44.54 24.86
N GLY A 706 15.13 -44.81 24.51
CA GLY A 706 14.42 -46.04 24.87
C GLY A 706 13.85 -46.04 26.29
N GLU A 707 13.69 -44.88 26.92
CA GLU A 707 13.05 -44.77 28.23
C GLU A 707 11.52 -44.99 28.12
N LYS A 708 10.92 -45.59 29.16
CA LYS A 708 9.46 -45.75 29.23
C LYS A 708 8.82 -44.40 29.56
N ILE A 709 7.99 -43.89 28.65
CA ILE A 709 7.28 -42.61 28.82
C ILE A 709 5.80 -42.86 29.08
N SER A 710 5.18 -42.04 29.95
CA SER A 710 3.75 -42.15 30.25
C SER A 710 2.88 -41.78 29.03
N PRO A 711 1.70 -42.43 28.86
CA PRO A 711 0.77 -42.12 27.77
C PRO A 711 0.36 -40.65 27.69
N ASP A 712 0.22 -39.99 28.85
CA ASP A 712 -0.09 -38.55 28.93
C ASP A 712 1.04 -37.67 28.38
N THR A 713 2.29 -38.07 28.60
CA THR A 713 3.45 -37.34 28.07
C THR A 713 3.55 -37.51 26.56
N ILE A 714 3.26 -38.70 26.03
CA ILE A 714 3.17 -38.95 24.58
C ILE A 714 2.08 -38.06 23.95
N ARG A 715 0.89 -37.99 24.57
CA ARG A 715 -0.21 -37.14 24.09
C ARG A 715 0.16 -35.65 24.12
N ARG A 716 0.83 -35.18 25.18
CA ARG A 716 1.32 -33.80 25.26
C ARG A 716 2.35 -33.49 24.18
N MET A 717 3.32 -34.38 23.95
CA MET A 717 4.30 -34.22 22.87
C MET A 717 3.62 -34.14 21.51
N GLN A 718 2.69 -35.07 21.23
CA GLN A 718 1.94 -35.09 19.97
C GLN A 718 1.18 -33.78 19.73
N TRP A 719 0.45 -33.30 20.74
CA TRP A 719 -0.29 -32.03 20.66
C TRP A 719 0.65 -30.84 20.45
N GLN A 720 1.78 -30.80 21.15
CA GLN A 720 2.77 -29.73 20.97
C GLN A 720 3.36 -29.75 19.56
N LEU A 721 3.80 -30.91 19.07
CA LEU A 721 4.34 -31.03 17.71
C LEU A 721 3.32 -30.65 16.63
N GLN A 722 2.06 -31.06 16.78
CA GLN A 722 0.99 -30.69 15.84
C GLN A 722 0.74 -29.19 15.81
N ARG A 723 0.83 -28.49 16.95
CA ARG A 723 0.68 -27.03 17.01
C ARG A 723 1.85 -26.28 16.35
N LEU A 724 3.03 -26.88 16.29
CA LEU A 724 4.21 -26.30 15.65
C LEU A 724 4.19 -26.44 14.13
N LEU A 725 3.46 -27.43 13.62
CA LEU A 725 3.29 -27.62 12.19
C LEU A 725 2.33 -26.55 11.65
N PRO A 726 2.69 -25.84 10.57
CA PRO A 726 1.77 -24.88 9.95
C PRO A 726 0.49 -25.60 9.54
N ILE A 727 -0.66 -24.97 9.83
CA ILE A 727 -1.95 -25.44 9.34
C ILE A 727 -1.86 -25.34 7.82
N GLU A 728 -1.73 -26.48 7.15
CA GLU A 728 -2.02 -26.55 5.72
C GLU A 728 -3.48 -26.16 5.58
N ASN A 729 -3.70 -24.93 5.10
CA ASN A 729 -4.94 -24.61 4.45
C ASN A 729 -5.07 -25.63 3.33
N LYS A 730 -5.80 -26.73 3.59
CA LYS A 730 -6.37 -27.54 2.52
C LYS A 730 -7.21 -26.58 1.72
N GLN A 731 -6.64 -26.03 0.65
CA GLN A 731 -7.42 -25.36 -0.35
C GLN A 731 -8.45 -26.40 -0.82
N PRO A 732 -9.75 -26.10 -0.75
CA PRO A 732 -10.77 -27.04 -1.20
C PRO A 732 -10.58 -27.24 -2.71
N GLY A 733 -9.99 -28.36 -3.12
CA GLY A 733 -9.74 -28.67 -4.53
C GLY A 733 -8.69 -29.75 -4.81
N LEU A 734 -7.73 -29.99 -3.92
CA LEU A 734 -6.66 -30.96 -4.18
C LEU A 734 -7.02 -32.39 -3.75
N VAL A 735 -7.76 -33.09 -4.60
CA VAL A 735 -7.65 -34.56 -4.69
C VAL A 735 -6.38 -34.83 -5.47
N GLY A 736 -5.28 -35.12 -4.78
CA GLY A 736 -4.07 -35.61 -5.42
C GLY A 736 -4.42 -36.87 -6.22
N LYS A 737 -4.14 -36.87 -7.53
CA LYS A 737 -4.08 -38.12 -8.30
C LYS A 737 -3.10 -39.03 -7.57
N ARG A 738 -3.62 -40.06 -6.91
CA ARG A 738 -2.80 -41.21 -6.56
C ARG A 738 -2.33 -41.80 -7.89
N ASN A 739 -1.01 -41.83 -8.08
CA ASN A 739 -0.41 -42.75 -9.03
C ASN A 739 -0.64 -44.17 -8.49
N GLU A 740 -1.80 -44.74 -8.80
CA GLU A 740 -2.11 -46.15 -8.59
C GLU A 740 -1.88 -46.87 -9.93
N PRO A 741 -0.75 -47.59 -10.11
CA PRO A 741 -0.46 -48.38 -11.32
C PRO A 741 -1.44 -49.56 -11.51
N GLU A 742 -2.39 -49.76 -10.59
CA GLU A 742 -3.40 -50.81 -10.63
C GLU A 742 -4.56 -50.47 -11.59
N LEU A 743 -4.85 -49.18 -11.83
CA LEU A 743 -5.93 -48.79 -12.75
C LEU A 743 -5.56 -48.98 -14.23
N ASP A 744 -4.29 -48.80 -14.60
CA ASP A 744 -3.80 -49.04 -15.96
C ASP A 744 -3.83 -50.54 -16.31
N ASN A 745 -3.63 -51.42 -15.32
CA ASN A 745 -3.77 -52.87 -15.53
C ASN A 745 -5.24 -53.27 -15.72
N PHE A 746 -6.17 -52.65 -14.99
CA PHE A 746 -7.60 -52.93 -15.13
C PHE A 746 -8.17 -52.45 -16.48
N VAL A 747 -7.70 -51.31 -17.00
CA VAL A 747 -8.11 -50.79 -18.32
C VAL A 747 -7.52 -51.62 -19.47
N ASN A 748 -6.33 -52.19 -19.29
CA ASN A 748 -5.71 -53.07 -20.29
C ASN A 748 -6.35 -54.48 -20.33
N GLU A 749 -6.90 -54.98 -19.23
CA GLU A 749 -7.69 -56.23 -19.22
C GLU A 749 -9.07 -56.07 -19.88
N LEU A 750 -9.69 -54.88 -19.78
CA LEU A 750 -10.95 -54.58 -20.47
C LEU A 750 -10.81 -54.33 -21.98
N ARG A 751 -9.56 -54.25 -22.49
CA ARG A 751 -9.24 -54.04 -23.90
C ARG A 751 -8.82 -55.32 -24.65
N LYS A 752 -8.77 -56.46 -23.96
CA LYS A 752 -8.70 -57.81 -24.56
C LYS A 752 -10.05 -58.48 -24.47
#